data_AF-A0A954S033-F1
#
_entry.id   AF-A0A954S033-F1
#
_cell.length_a   1.000
_cell.length_b   1.000
_cell.length_c   1.000
_cell.angle_alpha   90.00
_cell.angle_beta   90.00
_cell.angle_gamma   90.00
#
_symmetry.space_group_name_H-M   'P 1'
#
loop_
_entity.id
_entity.type
_entity.pdbx_description
1 polymer ?
#
loop_
_entity_poly.entity_id
_entity_poly.type
_entity_poly.pdbx_seq_one_letter_code
_entity_poly.pdbx_strand_id
1 'polypeptide(L)'
;MSVSLDEYQSRLHRHYLQLRATKGSRPVFALEHGLSQPDIETLQSAVRGHIATKAPSRLHSLAWIAYSAEIGYWYSGDEYWQTFETMTPGWASRGDRSWLRECYQWFHRELGGAAPTGTWAEHFSIICWPITHAILPRDLQRQLARILYELRHSFSADLFESPQVLGEFIASRSWNASSRFQNLAEEPQLIGQIAAALLLQGGFGTDAFMHPGTMTRISADLDRERMARGWLRSARDAAQERATVRGLLLARCGSTLSSRLQPHEARAEIAALGIKPRLVLRPSNRANSSWDAFLDIPDLSQLLIRFPKVRDVLTQSRCTVAGSAGRPLARGQCLYGSQRVNLARWPQQDEVLLRFDRRDVQLEALLRTECLIRPGPIWLFRIASDGLAYEVRNLRVRPGERYLLLRAGSIDNLGVPPVSLACEGVSAVSIALPEVIDAEWESQLRRLGLTQSKTIEVWPAGLAPSQWNDDGYGEWLASERPCLGVRTDHCVSAIVVSIGSGLSTPLTLDNVEPGDVAFVELPQLPVGLHTIRFATRRIGSDAVDSLGDLEVLMRIRESRPWSQSDGPQGPLLARIEPPRPTLEQLWERRAEISVQGPLDRQLRCTVVLIKSGTENEKAKTLPSLSLPVDASTWDRHFNRHLRDDRTMAAAYDTASSCELR
;
A
#
# COMPACT_ATOMS: atom_id res chain seq x y z
N MET A 1 -46.16 2.16 28.16
CA MET A 1 -46.55 3.57 27.89
C MET A 1 -45.68 4.05 26.75
N SER A 2 -46.26 4.35 25.58
CA SER A 2 -45.48 4.82 24.42
C SER A 2 -45.02 6.26 24.66
N VAL A 3 -43.71 6.46 24.79
CA VAL A 3 -43.09 7.80 24.88
C VAL A 3 -43.46 8.60 23.62
N SER A 4 -43.87 9.85 23.81
CA SER A 4 -44.29 10.73 22.72
C SER A 4 -43.07 11.34 22.00
N LEU A 5 -43.22 11.72 20.72
CA LEU A 5 -42.16 12.42 19.99
C LEU A 5 -41.76 13.76 20.63
N ASP A 6 -42.68 14.42 21.35
CA ASP A 6 -42.42 15.67 22.08
C ASP A 6 -41.44 15.47 23.24
N GLU A 7 -41.54 14.34 23.95
CA GLU A 7 -40.62 13.96 25.02
C GLU A 7 -39.22 13.67 24.47
N TYR A 8 -39.13 12.96 23.33
CA TYR A 8 -37.85 12.74 22.64
C TYR A 8 -37.24 14.04 22.13
N GLN A 9 -38.01 14.92 21.50
CA GLN A 9 -37.52 16.23 21.05
C GLN A 9 -36.90 17.00 22.23
N SER A 10 -37.60 17.08 23.36
CA SER A 10 -37.16 17.81 24.54
C SER A 10 -35.91 17.20 25.17
N ARG A 11 -35.85 15.86 25.27
CA ARG A 11 -34.70 15.12 25.78
C ARG A 11 -33.47 15.32 24.89
N LEU A 12 -33.62 15.16 23.58
CA LEU A 12 -32.56 15.33 22.59
C LEU A 12 -32.04 16.77 22.56
N HIS A 13 -32.93 17.76 22.61
CA HIS A 13 -32.56 19.16 22.62
C HIS A 13 -31.66 19.51 23.82
N ARG A 14 -32.06 19.08 25.03
CA ARG A 14 -31.25 19.27 26.25
C ARG A 14 -29.87 18.63 26.13
N HIS A 15 -29.83 17.39 25.63
CA HIS A 15 -28.59 16.64 25.46
C HIS A 15 -27.64 17.30 24.46
N TYR A 16 -28.13 17.68 23.27
CA TYR A 16 -27.27 18.33 22.26
C TYR A 16 -26.79 19.71 22.69
N LEU A 17 -27.57 20.48 23.45
CA LEU A 17 -27.11 21.75 24.02
C LEU A 17 -25.96 21.54 25.01
N GLN A 18 -26.07 20.54 25.90
CA GLN A 18 -24.99 20.17 26.80
C GLN A 18 -23.75 19.74 26.02
N LEU A 19 -23.92 18.89 25.00
CA LEU A 19 -22.83 18.42 24.16
C LEU A 19 -22.14 19.56 23.41
N ARG A 20 -22.90 20.52 22.89
CA ARG A 20 -22.36 21.73 22.24
C ARG A 20 -21.56 22.58 23.21
N ALA A 21 -22.06 22.77 24.44
CA ALA A 21 -21.33 23.51 25.48
C ALA A 21 -20.00 22.83 25.84
N THR A 22 -19.97 21.50 25.93
CA THR A 22 -18.74 20.74 26.20
C THR A 22 -17.75 20.77 25.03
N LYS A 23 -18.26 20.73 23.79
CA LYS A 23 -17.43 20.66 22.57
C LYS A 23 -16.89 22.01 22.09
N GLY A 24 -17.46 23.13 22.54
CA GLY A 24 -17.04 24.47 22.12
C GLY A 24 -17.25 24.68 20.61
N SER A 25 -16.16 24.95 19.88
CA SER A 25 -16.21 25.16 18.41
C SER A 25 -16.33 23.88 17.59
N ARG A 26 -16.15 22.70 18.20
CA ARG A 26 -16.15 21.41 17.48
C ARG A 26 -17.56 21.00 17.03
N PRO A 27 -17.69 20.26 15.92
CA PRO A 27 -18.98 19.86 15.40
C PRO A 27 -19.69 18.83 16.29
N VAL A 28 -21.01 18.91 16.31
CA VAL A 28 -21.90 17.94 16.95
C VAL A 28 -22.47 16.99 15.89
N PHE A 29 -22.42 15.69 16.13
CA PHE A 29 -22.98 14.69 15.22
C PHE A 29 -24.31 14.17 15.76
N ALA A 30 -25.26 13.86 14.87
CA ALA A 30 -26.59 13.44 15.32
C ALA A 30 -26.54 12.06 15.99
N LEU A 31 -25.63 11.17 15.58
CA LEU A 31 -25.39 9.88 16.25
C LEU A 31 -24.94 10.02 17.72
N GLU A 32 -24.63 11.22 18.18
CA GLU A 32 -24.27 11.50 19.58
C GLU A 32 -25.48 11.79 20.47
N HIS A 33 -26.67 11.32 20.10
CA HIS A 33 -27.93 11.55 20.82
C HIS A 33 -28.01 10.92 22.22
N GLY A 34 -27.07 10.05 22.61
CA GLY A 34 -27.02 9.47 23.97
C GLY A 34 -28.18 8.54 24.34
N LEU A 35 -28.92 8.02 23.35
CA LEU A 35 -30.03 7.09 23.57
C LEU A 35 -29.50 5.65 23.67
N SER A 36 -30.11 4.86 24.55
CA SER A 36 -29.83 3.42 24.65
C SER A 36 -30.47 2.64 23.49
N GLN A 37 -30.06 1.38 23.27
CA GLN A 37 -30.65 0.55 22.21
C GLN A 37 -32.20 0.42 22.31
N PRO A 38 -32.79 0.18 23.51
CA PRO A 38 -34.24 0.17 23.67
C PRO A 38 -34.90 1.54 23.42
N ASP A 39 -34.23 2.64 23.78
CA ASP A 39 -34.71 3.99 23.50
C ASP A 39 -34.74 4.25 21.98
N ILE A 40 -33.74 3.76 21.23
CA ILE A 40 -33.68 3.88 19.77
C ILE A 40 -34.86 3.14 19.14
N GLU A 41 -35.12 1.89 19.54
CA GLU A 41 -36.24 1.09 19.02
C GLU A 41 -37.61 1.73 19.30
N THR A 42 -37.74 2.35 20.47
CA THR A 42 -38.94 3.10 20.86
C THR A 42 -39.09 4.38 20.03
N LEU A 43 -38.00 5.13 19.82
CA LEU A 43 -37.98 6.29 18.93
C LEU A 43 -38.35 5.91 17.49
N GLN A 44 -37.77 4.83 16.96
CA GLN A 44 -38.09 4.33 15.61
C GLN A 44 -39.58 3.99 15.49
N SER A 45 -40.15 3.35 16.49
CA SER A 45 -41.58 3.02 16.53
C SER A 45 -42.46 4.27 16.60
N ALA A 46 -42.08 5.27 17.39
CA ALA A 46 -42.80 6.54 17.50
C ALA A 46 -42.77 7.34 16.19
N VAL A 47 -41.61 7.40 15.52
CA VAL A 47 -41.45 8.05 14.20
C VAL A 47 -42.32 7.36 13.13
N ARG A 48 -42.28 6.02 13.08
CA ARG A 48 -43.13 5.22 12.17
C ARG A 48 -44.62 5.40 12.44
N GLY A 49 -45.03 5.47 13.71
CA GLY A 49 -46.42 5.74 14.08
C GLY A 49 -46.88 7.14 13.68
N HIS A 50 -45.99 8.14 13.79
CA HIS A 50 -46.30 9.52 13.43
C HIS A 50 -46.50 9.68 11.92
N ILE A 51 -45.56 9.20 11.09
CA ILE A 51 -45.62 9.33 9.63
C ILE A 51 -46.76 8.52 9.00
N ALA A 52 -47.27 7.51 9.69
CA ALA A 52 -48.45 6.76 9.28
C ALA A 52 -49.73 7.62 9.33
N THR A 53 -49.77 8.66 10.17
CA THR A 53 -50.98 9.46 10.42
C THR A 53 -50.85 10.92 10.01
N LYS A 54 -49.65 11.51 10.08
CA LYS A 54 -49.39 12.93 9.81
C LYS A 54 -48.07 13.12 9.03
N ALA A 55 -47.96 14.25 8.32
CA ALA A 55 -46.70 14.65 7.70
C ALA A 55 -45.66 15.05 8.78
N PRO A 56 -44.34 14.93 8.49
CA PRO A 56 -43.29 15.33 9.43
C PRO A 56 -43.44 16.80 9.85
N SER A 57 -43.20 17.08 11.13
CA SER A 57 -43.30 18.42 11.71
C SER A 57 -41.97 18.92 12.24
N ARG A 58 -41.70 20.22 12.07
CA ARG A 58 -40.51 20.88 12.64
C ARG A 58 -40.47 20.81 14.17
N LEU A 59 -41.62 20.59 14.82
CA LEU A 59 -41.69 20.37 16.27
C LEU A 59 -40.94 19.12 16.73
N HIS A 60 -40.73 18.14 15.83
CA HIS A 60 -40.06 16.87 16.11
C HIS A 60 -38.75 16.71 15.32
N SER A 61 -38.14 17.81 14.89
CA SER A 61 -36.97 17.82 14.00
C SER A 61 -35.79 16.97 14.51
N LEU A 62 -35.48 17.03 15.81
CA LEU A 62 -34.35 16.30 16.41
C LEU A 62 -34.63 14.80 16.47
N ALA A 63 -35.87 14.40 16.71
CA ALA A 63 -36.27 13.00 16.67
C ALA A 63 -36.06 12.41 15.25
N TRP A 64 -36.43 13.16 14.22
CA TRP A 64 -36.21 12.78 12.82
C TRP A 64 -34.72 12.78 12.42
N ILE A 65 -33.93 13.74 12.92
CA ILE A 65 -32.48 13.81 12.72
C ILE A 65 -31.76 12.62 13.36
N ALA A 66 -32.08 12.28 14.61
CA ALA A 66 -31.50 11.13 15.30
C ALA A 66 -31.90 9.82 14.58
N TYR A 67 -33.17 9.68 14.20
CA TYR A 67 -33.67 8.51 13.47
C TYR A 67 -32.99 8.31 12.10
N SER A 68 -32.83 9.38 11.33
CA SER A 68 -32.20 9.30 9.99
C SER A 68 -30.69 9.07 10.06
N ALA A 69 -30.00 9.64 11.05
CA ALA A 69 -28.60 9.34 11.32
C ALA A 69 -28.39 7.90 11.79
N GLU A 70 -29.31 7.37 12.61
CA GLU A 70 -29.32 5.94 12.97
C GLU A 70 -29.42 5.08 11.72
N ILE A 71 -30.39 5.31 10.83
CA ILE A 71 -30.48 4.57 9.56
C ILE A 71 -29.18 4.70 8.77
N GLY A 72 -28.57 5.90 8.73
CA GLY A 72 -27.27 6.12 8.06
C GLY A 72 -26.13 5.30 8.65
N TYR A 73 -26.18 5.00 9.95
CA TYR A 73 -25.20 4.18 10.65
C TYR A 73 -25.33 2.67 10.31
N TRP A 74 -26.56 2.18 10.17
CA TRP A 74 -26.88 0.78 9.83
C TRP A 74 -26.75 0.49 8.34
N TYR A 75 -26.94 1.50 7.51
CA TYR A 75 -27.02 1.39 6.07
C TYR A 75 -25.68 0.98 5.44
N SER A 76 -25.77 0.05 4.47
CA SER A 76 -24.67 -0.38 3.60
C SER A 76 -25.09 -0.29 2.13
N GLY A 77 -24.24 0.31 1.28
CA GLY A 77 -24.46 0.41 -0.18
C GLY A 77 -24.66 1.84 -0.71
N ASP A 78 -25.33 1.95 -1.87
CA ASP A 78 -25.52 3.20 -2.65
C ASP A 78 -26.96 3.78 -2.68
N GLU A 79 -27.98 3.05 -2.20
CA GLU A 79 -29.39 3.49 -2.16
C GLU A 79 -29.97 3.76 -0.74
N TYR A 80 -29.47 4.79 -0.05
CA TYR A 80 -29.94 5.17 1.30
C TYR A 80 -31.44 5.47 1.35
N TRP A 81 -31.96 6.24 0.40
CA TRP A 81 -33.36 6.67 0.43
C TRP A 81 -34.33 5.50 0.26
N GLN A 82 -33.96 4.48 -0.52
CA GLN A 82 -34.77 3.27 -0.65
C GLN A 82 -34.81 2.49 0.68
N THR A 83 -33.67 2.43 1.37
CA THR A 83 -33.60 1.82 2.71
C THR A 83 -34.45 2.62 3.70
N PHE A 84 -34.32 3.94 3.68
CA PHE A 84 -35.08 4.84 4.55
C PHE A 84 -36.59 4.71 4.32
N GLU A 85 -37.03 4.67 3.07
CA GLU A 85 -38.43 4.50 2.69
C GLU A 85 -38.98 3.12 3.09
N THR A 86 -38.20 2.06 2.89
CA THR A 86 -38.54 0.70 3.31
C THR A 86 -38.68 0.60 4.82
N MET A 87 -37.76 1.23 5.56
CA MET A 87 -37.78 1.27 7.02
C MET A 87 -38.80 2.26 7.61
N THR A 88 -39.37 3.15 6.79
CA THR A 88 -40.31 4.20 7.20
C THR A 88 -41.59 4.16 6.35
N PRO A 89 -42.47 3.15 6.54
CA PRO A 89 -43.71 3.03 5.78
C PRO A 89 -44.57 4.30 5.90
N GLY A 90 -44.94 4.89 4.76
CA GLY A 90 -45.66 6.16 4.69
C GLY A 90 -44.80 7.37 4.31
N TRP A 91 -43.47 7.27 4.39
CA TRP A 91 -42.56 8.35 3.98
C TRP A 91 -42.73 8.74 2.52
N ALA A 92 -42.82 7.76 1.60
CA ALA A 92 -43.00 8.06 0.17
C ALA A 92 -44.26 8.89 -0.15
N SER A 93 -45.29 8.80 0.71
CA SER A 93 -46.56 9.52 0.52
C SER A 93 -46.67 10.86 1.28
N ARG A 94 -45.95 11.01 2.39
CA ARG A 94 -46.15 12.12 3.34
C ARG A 94 -44.86 12.82 3.77
N GLY A 95 -43.71 12.23 3.47
CA GLY A 95 -42.40 12.78 3.77
C GLY A 95 -41.81 13.57 2.62
N ASP A 96 -40.78 14.35 2.93
CA ASP A 96 -40.00 15.09 1.95
C ASP A 96 -38.51 15.02 2.33
N ARG A 97 -37.68 14.61 1.36
CA ARG A 97 -36.23 14.51 1.52
C ARG A 97 -35.61 15.89 1.74
N SER A 98 -36.14 16.93 1.11
CA SER A 98 -35.67 18.32 1.23
C SER A 98 -35.95 18.88 2.63
N TRP A 99 -37.13 18.58 3.18
CA TRP A 99 -37.48 18.90 4.56
C TRP A 99 -36.48 18.32 5.58
N LEU A 100 -36.02 17.07 5.39
CA LEU A 100 -35.03 16.47 6.29
C LEU A 100 -33.68 17.19 6.20
N ARG A 101 -33.26 17.59 5.00
CA ARG A 101 -32.09 18.45 4.79
C ARG A 101 -32.23 19.79 5.50
N GLU A 102 -33.39 20.45 5.41
CA GLU A 102 -33.64 21.71 6.13
C GLU A 102 -33.50 21.54 7.65
N CYS A 103 -33.96 20.41 8.19
CA CYS A 103 -33.81 20.08 9.61
C CYS A 103 -32.32 19.98 10.00
N TYR A 104 -31.50 19.33 9.18
CA TYR A 104 -30.05 19.28 9.42
C TYR A 104 -29.36 20.63 9.28
N GLN A 105 -29.77 21.46 8.32
CA GLN A 105 -29.26 22.83 8.20
C GLN A 105 -29.61 23.68 9.43
N TRP A 106 -30.82 23.50 9.97
CA TRP A 106 -31.20 24.11 11.24
C TRP A 106 -30.36 23.56 12.41
N PHE A 107 -30.13 22.26 12.48
CA PHE A 107 -29.28 21.62 13.48
C PHE A 107 -27.84 22.13 13.45
N HIS A 108 -27.29 22.36 12.26
CA HIS A 108 -26.00 23.02 12.08
C HIS A 108 -25.98 24.42 12.69
N ARG A 109 -26.96 25.27 12.34
CA ARG A 109 -27.03 26.67 12.79
C ARG A 109 -27.24 26.80 14.29
N GLU A 110 -28.19 26.06 14.86
CA GLU A 110 -28.60 26.23 16.26
C GLU A 110 -27.74 25.43 17.25
N LEU A 111 -27.33 24.21 16.87
CA LEU A 111 -26.68 23.27 17.78
C LEU A 111 -25.24 22.95 17.38
N GLY A 112 -24.71 23.62 16.34
CA GLY A 112 -23.34 23.39 15.86
C GLY A 112 -23.15 22.01 15.24
N GLY A 113 -24.20 21.47 14.61
CA GLY A 113 -24.14 20.21 13.86
C GLY A 113 -23.02 20.19 12.81
N ALA A 114 -22.43 19.04 12.50
CA ALA A 114 -21.48 18.91 11.38
C ALA A 114 -22.13 19.29 10.03
N ALA A 115 -21.46 20.09 9.22
CA ALA A 115 -21.89 20.38 7.85
C ALA A 115 -21.10 19.50 6.86
N PRO A 116 -21.75 18.84 5.90
CA PRO A 116 -21.05 18.08 4.86
C PRO A 116 -20.33 19.05 3.91
N THR A 117 -19.08 18.71 3.57
CA THR A 117 -18.17 19.47 2.71
C THR A 117 -17.57 18.56 1.64
N GLY A 118 -16.93 19.14 0.61
CA GLY A 118 -16.27 18.41 -0.46
C GLY A 118 -17.16 18.06 -1.67
N THR A 119 -16.53 17.45 -2.69
CA THR A 119 -17.14 17.16 -4.00
C THR A 119 -18.38 16.27 -3.88
N TRP A 120 -18.35 15.34 -2.92
CA TRP A 120 -19.46 14.44 -2.66
C TRP A 120 -20.68 15.17 -2.09
N ALA A 121 -20.49 16.13 -1.17
CA ALA A 121 -21.57 16.92 -0.62
C ALA A 121 -22.24 17.81 -1.69
N GLU A 122 -21.47 18.27 -2.68
CA GLU A 122 -21.98 19.01 -3.84
C GLU A 122 -22.85 18.14 -4.75
N HIS A 123 -22.36 16.94 -5.10
CA HIS A 123 -23.08 16.01 -5.98
C HIS A 123 -24.32 15.40 -5.31
N PHE A 124 -24.24 15.11 -4.01
CA PHE A 124 -25.27 14.40 -3.25
C PHE A 124 -25.86 15.28 -2.14
N SER A 125 -26.38 16.45 -2.52
CA SER A 125 -26.76 17.56 -1.62
C SER A 125 -27.81 17.28 -0.52
N ILE A 126 -28.48 16.13 -0.54
CA ILE A 126 -29.49 15.76 0.47
C ILE A 126 -29.02 14.57 1.33
N ILE A 127 -28.62 13.45 0.70
CA ILE A 127 -28.15 12.24 1.39
C ILE A 127 -26.85 12.48 2.17
N CYS A 128 -26.06 13.49 1.80
CA CYS A 128 -24.82 13.80 2.50
C CYS A 128 -25.01 14.10 3.99
N TRP A 129 -26.14 14.71 4.36
CA TRP A 129 -26.42 15.07 5.74
C TRP A 129 -26.56 13.86 6.68
N PRO A 130 -27.53 12.93 6.49
CA PRO A 130 -27.64 11.75 7.35
C PRO A 130 -26.34 10.93 7.46
N ILE A 131 -25.60 10.80 6.36
CA ILE A 131 -24.36 10.01 6.32
C ILE A 131 -23.23 10.68 7.09
N THR A 132 -23.01 12.00 6.92
CA THR A 132 -22.03 12.75 7.72
C THR A 132 -22.36 12.66 9.21
N HIS A 133 -23.64 12.74 9.56
CA HIS A 133 -24.09 12.66 10.94
C HIS A 133 -24.10 11.25 11.54
N ALA A 134 -23.91 10.20 10.72
CA ALA A 134 -23.68 8.82 11.15
C ALA A 134 -22.22 8.53 11.55
N ILE A 135 -21.31 9.51 11.42
CA ILE A 135 -19.88 9.48 11.79
C ILE A 135 -19.08 8.41 11.03
N LEU A 136 -19.35 7.14 11.29
CA LEU A 136 -18.70 5.99 10.67
C LEU A 136 -19.70 4.83 10.60
N PRO A 137 -20.43 4.70 9.48
CA PRO A 137 -21.33 3.56 9.23
C PRO A 137 -20.60 2.22 9.31
N ARG A 138 -21.33 1.13 9.64
CA ARG A 138 -20.75 -0.19 9.93
C ARG A 138 -19.89 -0.77 8.81
N ASP A 139 -20.29 -0.58 7.57
CA ASP A 139 -19.53 -1.02 6.40
C ASP A 139 -18.17 -0.29 6.27
N LEU A 140 -18.13 1.00 6.60
CA LEU A 140 -16.90 1.80 6.64
C LEU A 140 -16.04 1.52 7.87
N GLN A 141 -16.64 1.12 8.99
CA GLN A 141 -15.90 0.68 10.18
C GLN A 141 -14.98 -0.49 9.86
N ARG A 142 -15.49 -1.52 9.17
CA ARG A 142 -14.69 -2.67 8.74
C ARG A 142 -13.56 -2.24 7.80
N GLN A 143 -13.82 -1.34 6.86
CA GLN A 143 -12.81 -0.81 5.94
C GLN A 143 -11.72 -0.03 6.69
N LEU A 144 -12.09 0.83 7.64
CA LEU A 144 -11.14 1.54 8.48
C LEU A 144 -10.27 0.56 9.28
N ALA A 145 -10.89 -0.41 9.95
CA ALA A 145 -10.18 -1.42 10.73
C ALA A 145 -9.15 -2.19 9.87
N ARG A 146 -9.52 -2.55 8.65
CA ARG A 146 -8.62 -3.20 7.69
C ARG A 146 -7.45 -2.30 7.30
N ILE A 147 -7.71 -1.03 6.97
CA ILE A 147 -6.68 -0.06 6.61
C ILE A 147 -5.72 0.16 7.78
N LEU A 148 -6.24 0.37 8.99
CA LEU A 148 -5.40 0.53 10.19
C LEU A 148 -4.52 -0.70 10.46
N TYR A 149 -5.07 -1.90 10.23
CA TYR A 149 -4.28 -3.13 10.30
C TYR A 149 -3.20 -3.16 9.22
N GLU A 150 -3.52 -2.85 7.97
CA GLU A 150 -2.55 -2.75 6.87
C GLU A 150 -1.42 -1.76 7.20
N LEU A 151 -1.74 -0.63 7.84
CA LEU A 151 -0.78 0.43 8.18
C LEU A 151 0.03 0.19 9.47
N ARG A 152 -0.27 -0.87 10.25
CA ARG A 152 0.27 -1.04 11.61
C ARG A 152 1.80 -1.00 11.73
N HIS A 153 2.53 -1.42 10.71
CA HIS A 153 4.00 -1.43 10.73
C HIS A 153 4.62 -0.12 10.24
N SER A 154 3.83 0.74 9.61
CA SER A 154 4.22 2.08 9.15
C SER A 154 3.97 3.16 10.19
N PHE A 155 3.39 2.82 11.34
CA PHE A 155 3.16 3.76 12.42
C PHE A 155 4.48 4.30 12.99
N SER A 156 4.56 5.63 13.13
CA SER A 156 5.64 6.36 13.79
C SER A 156 5.05 7.24 14.89
N ALA A 157 5.89 7.65 15.86
CA ALA A 157 5.46 8.52 16.95
C ALA A 157 4.88 9.85 16.43
N ASP A 158 5.49 10.42 15.38
CA ASP A 158 5.09 11.68 14.74
C ASP A 158 3.65 11.64 14.20
N LEU A 159 3.19 10.49 13.67
CA LEU A 159 1.83 10.33 13.17
C LEU A 159 0.79 10.49 14.28
N PHE A 160 1.15 10.20 15.53
CA PHE A 160 0.25 10.28 16.69
C PHE A 160 0.31 11.65 17.39
N GLU A 161 1.16 12.59 16.96
CA GLU A 161 1.20 13.94 17.52
C GLU A 161 -0.03 14.78 17.14
N SER A 162 -0.57 14.56 15.94
CA SER A 162 -1.72 15.27 15.43
C SER A 162 -2.70 14.35 14.72
N PRO A 163 -4.00 14.37 15.09
CA PRO A 163 -5.01 13.62 14.36
C PRO A 163 -5.09 13.99 12.88
N GLN A 164 -4.77 15.24 12.51
CA GLN A 164 -4.75 15.66 11.11
C GLN A 164 -3.74 14.85 10.29
N VAL A 165 -2.52 14.68 10.84
CA VAL A 165 -1.43 13.96 10.17
C VAL A 165 -1.76 12.48 10.02
N LEU A 166 -2.31 11.85 11.06
CA LEU A 166 -2.79 10.47 10.99
C LEU A 166 -3.89 10.31 9.93
N GLY A 167 -4.81 11.29 9.87
CA GLY A 167 -5.88 11.33 8.88
C GLY A 167 -5.37 11.43 7.45
N GLU A 168 -4.43 12.33 7.19
CA GLU A 168 -3.80 12.50 5.88
C GLU A 168 -3.04 11.23 5.46
N PHE A 169 -2.37 10.59 6.42
CA PHE A 169 -1.70 9.32 6.19
C PHE A 169 -2.69 8.22 5.80
N ILE A 170 -3.81 8.07 6.51
CA ILE A 170 -4.89 7.13 6.15
C ILE A 170 -5.48 7.48 4.79
N ALA A 171 -5.73 8.75 4.51
CA ALA A 171 -6.28 9.21 3.24
C ALA A 171 -5.36 8.90 2.06
N SER A 172 -4.04 9.09 2.22
CA SER A 172 -3.04 8.76 1.18
C SER A 172 -3.01 7.27 0.83
N ARG A 173 -3.42 6.40 1.76
CA ARG A 173 -3.44 4.94 1.62
C ARG A 173 -4.84 4.37 1.35
N SER A 174 -5.87 5.21 1.40
CA SER A 174 -7.27 4.86 1.12
C SER A 174 -7.62 4.69 -0.37
N TRP A 175 -6.65 4.80 -1.28
CA TRP A 175 -6.86 4.58 -2.72
C TRP A 175 -7.41 3.17 -3.00
N ASN A 176 -7.09 2.21 -2.13
CA ASN A 176 -7.62 0.86 -2.19
C ASN A 176 -8.97 0.67 -1.42
N ALA A 177 -9.63 1.74 -0.96
CA ALA A 177 -10.91 1.63 -0.27
C ALA A 177 -12.12 1.85 -1.21
N SER A 178 -13.34 1.63 -0.71
CA SER A 178 -14.57 1.93 -1.46
C SER A 178 -14.68 3.43 -1.79
N SER A 179 -15.41 3.79 -2.85
CA SER A 179 -15.64 5.20 -3.22
C SER A 179 -16.24 6.00 -2.05
N ARG A 180 -17.15 5.40 -1.28
CA ARG A 180 -17.73 6.01 -0.08
C ARG A 180 -16.68 6.28 1.02
N PHE A 181 -15.73 5.36 1.21
CA PHE A 181 -14.63 5.58 2.16
C PHE A 181 -13.66 6.64 1.66
N GLN A 182 -13.39 6.71 0.35
CA GLN A 182 -12.55 7.75 -0.23
C GLN A 182 -13.15 9.14 -0.06
N ASN A 183 -14.48 9.27 -0.16
CA ASN A 183 -15.17 10.53 0.14
C ASN A 183 -15.06 10.89 1.62
N LEU A 184 -15.16 9.91 2.53
CA LEU A 184 -14.88 10.15 3.94
C LEU A 184 -13.42 10.59 4.15
N ALA A 185 -12.48 10.04 3.37
CA ALA A 185 -11.06 10.40 3.36
C ALA A 185 -10.75 11.81 2.86
N GLU A 186 -11.71 12.52 2.26
CA GLU A 186 -11.61 13.96 1.98
C GLU A 186 -11.66 14.82 3.24
N GLU A 187 -12.05 14.25 4.40
CA GLU A 187 -12.03 14.91 5.71
C GLU A 187 -10.98 14.27 6.65
N PRO A 188 -9.67 14.54 6.45
CA PRO A 188 -8.60 13.89 7.21
C PRO A 188 -8.73 14.07 8.72
N GLN A 189 -9.16 15.25 9.18
CA GLN A 189 -9.28 15.53 10.62
C GLN A 189 -10.21 14.54 11.32
N LEU A 190 -11.37 14.27 10.70
CA LEU A 190 -12.39 13.38 11.25
C LEU A 190 -11.89 11.93 11.31
N ILE A 191 -11.36 11.40 10.20
CA ILE A 191 -10.83 10.03 10.15
C ILE A 191 -9.67 9.85 11.11
N GLY A 192 -8.73 10.79 11.14
CA GLY A 192 -7.57 10.69 12.00
C GLY A 192 -7.93 10.71 13.48
N GLN A 193 -8.96 11.47 13.88
CA GLN A 193 -9.48 11.44 15.24
C GLN A 193 -10.19 10.13 15.59
N ILE A 194 -11.01 9.60 14.68
CA ILE A 194 -11.65 8.30 14.87
C ILE A 194 -10.58 7.21 14.98
N ALA A 195 -9.59 7.22 14.10
CA ALA A 195 -8.47 6.28 14.13
C ALA A 195 -7.64 6.39 15.42
N ALA A 196 -7.30 7.61 15.84
CA ALA A 196 -6.59 7.83 17.10
C ALA A 196 -7.39 7.31 18.31
N ALA A 197 -8.70 7.55 18.34
CA ALA A 197 -9.55 7.04 19.42
C ALA A 197 -9.64 5.50 19.41
N LEU A 198 -9.74 4.88 18.23
CA LEU A 198 -9.76 3.41 18.09
C LEU A 198 -8.43 2.76 18.47
N LEU A 199 -7.30 3.38 18.13
CA LEU A 199 -5.95 2.86 18.36
C LEU A 199 -5.43 3.11 19.78
N LEU A 200 -5.63 4.32 20.30
CA LEU A 200 -5.04 4.79 21.56
C LEU A 200 -6.04 4.80 22.73
N GLN A 201 -7.27 4.34 22.51
CA GLN A 201 -8.31 4.17 23.55
C GLN A 201 -8.54 5.43 24.42
N GLY A 202 -8.44 6.63 23.85
CA GLY A 202 -8.63 7.88 24.60
C GLY A 202 -7.35 8.54 25.13
N GLY A 203 -6.18 7.89 24.99
CA GLY A 203 -4.95 8.30 25.69
C GLY A 203 -4.33 9.66 25.30
N PHE A 204 -4.75 10.29 24.20
CA PHE A 204 -4.24 11.60 23.79
C PHE A 204 -5.34 12.44 23.14
N GLY A 205 -5.74 13.54 23.80
CA GLY A 205 -6.53 14.64 23.23
C GLY A 205 -7.92 14.28 22.65
N THR A 206 -8.35 13.03 22.79
CA THR A 206 -9.57 12.46 22.20
C THR A 206 -10.79 12.61 23.12
N ASP A 207 -10.58 12.99 24.39
CA ASP A 207 -11.61 13.19 25.41
C ASP A 207 -12.66 14.26 25.08
N ALA A 208 -12.53 14.99 23.97
CA ALA A 208 -13.44 16.09 23.65
C ALA A 208 -13.92 16.14 22.18
N PHE A 209 -13.75 15.08 21.37
CA PHE A 209 -14.25 15.10 19.98
C PHE A 209 -15.53 14.30 19.75
N MET A 210 -15.68 13.13 20.38
CA MET A 210 -16.91 12.33 20.31
C MET A 210 -17.44 12.03 21.70
N HIS A 211 -18.77 11.99 21.83
CA HIS A 211 -19.43 11.56 23.04
C HIS A 211 -18.96 10.13 23.42
N PRO A 212 -18.48 9.90 24.67
CA PRO A 212 -17.89 8.61 25.06
C PRO A 212 -18.78 7.41 24.76
N GLY A 213 -20.10 7.53 24.99
CA GLY A 213 -21.06 6.46 24.70
C GLY A 213 -21.12 6.07 23.22
N THR A 214 -20.92 7.02 22.30
CA THR A 214 -20.89 6.75 20.86
C THR A 214 -19.60 6.03 20.46
N MET A 215 -18.47 6.40 21.06
CA MET A 215 -17.19 5.72 20.85
C MET A 215 -17.21 4.28 21.36
N THR A 216 -17.76 4.05 22.56
CA THR A 216 -17.94 2.70 23.12
C THR A 216 -18.81 1.85 22.21
N ARG A 217 -19.90 2.42 21.65
CA ARG A 217 -20.77 1.73 20.70
C ARG A 217 -20.04 1.33 19.41
N ILE A 218 -19.29 2.25 18.79
CA ILE A 218 -18.51 1.95 17.57
C ILE A 218 -17.47 0.86 17.86
N SER A 219 -16.77 0.95 18.98
CA SER A 219 -15.78 -0.05 19.38
C SER A 219 -16.43 -1.42 19.63
N ALA A 220 -17.58 -1.47 20.30
CA ALA A 220 -18.31 -2.71 20.53
C ALA A 220 -18.84 -3.35 19.23
N ASP A 221 -19.28 -2.54 18.27
CA ASP A 221 -19.72 -3.02 16.96
C ASP A 221 -18.56 -3.60 16.13
N LEU A 222 -17.40 -2.92 16.14
CA LEU A 222 -16.16 -3.42 15.55
C LEU A 222 -15.67 -4.70 16.22
N ASP A 223 -15.82 -4.80 17.55
CA ASP A 223 -15.45 -5.99 18.29
C ASP A 223 -16.41 -7.16 18.02
N ARG A 224 -17.70 -6.94 17.71
CA ARG A 224 -18.63 -8.04 17.38
C ARG A 224 -18.20 -8.83 16.15
N GLU A 225 -17.54 -8.19 15.18
CA GLU A 225 -17.03 -8.85 13.99
C GLU A 225 -15.66 -9.50 14.24
N ARG A 226 -15.60 -10.85 14.17
CA ARG A 226 -14.37 -11.62 14.51
C ARG A 226 -13.12 -11.13 13.76
N MET A 227 -13.24 -10.81 12.47
CA MET A 227 -12.11 -10.34 11.65
C MET A 227 -11.68 -8.90 12.02
N ALA A 228 -12.62 -7.97 12.15
CA ALA A 228 -12.32 -6.59 12.52
C ALA A 228 -11.73 -6.49 13.93
N ARG A 229 -12.18 -7.32 14.88
CA ARG A 229 -11.59 -7.46 16.22
C ARG A 229 -10.13 -7.90 16.18
N GLY A 230 -9.78 -8.82 15.27
CA GLY A 230 -8.39 -9.27 15.09
C GLY A 230 -7.51 -8.14 14.55
N TRP A 231 -7.98 -7.48 13.50
CA TRP A 231 -7.30 -6.36 12.86
C TRP A 231 -7.04 -5.18 13.80
N LEU A 232 -8.06 -4.75 14.55
CA LEU A 232 -7.91 -3.63 15.48
C LEU A 232 -7.01 -3.96 16.66
N ARG A 233 -7.04 -5.19 17.19
CA ARG A 233 -6.13 -5.57 18.27
C ARG A 233 -4.67 -5.46 17.83
N SER A 234 -4.32 -6.07 16.70
CA SER A 234 -2.94 -5.96 16.19
C SER A 234 -2.54 -4.53 15.83
N ALA A 235 -3.47 -3.70 15.34
CA ALA A 235 -3.18 -2.28 15.08
C ALA A 235 -2.98 -1.47 16.37
N ARG A 236 -3.78 -1.75 17.43
CA ARG A 236 -3.64 -1.15 18.76
C ARG A 236 -2.30 -1.50 19.39
N ASP A 237 -1.93 -2.78 19.39
CA ASP A 237 -0.68 -3.27 19.98
C ASP A 237 0.53 -2.54 19.34
N ALA A 238 0.56 -2.47 18.00
CA ALA A 238 1.62 -1.78 17.27
C ALA A 238 1.62 -0.25 17.51
N ALA A 239 0.44 0.37 17.58
CA ALA A 239 0.33 1.81 17.86
C ALA A 239 0.79 2.15 19.29
N GLN A 240 0.43 1.32 20.28
CA GLN A 240 0.84 1.51 21.68
C GLN A 240 2.35 1.31 21.85
N GLU A 241 2.94 0.31 21.21
CA GLU A 241 4.39 0.08 21.23
C GLU A 241 5.13 1.30 20.61
N ARG A 242 4.69 1.77 19.45
CA ARG A 242 5.33 2.90 18.75
C ARG A 242 5.10 4.26 19.42
N ALA A 243 3.98 4.45 20.13
CA ALA A 243 3.69 5.67 20.88
C ALA A 243 4.44 5.74 22.23
N THR A 244 4.77 4.60 22.84
CA THR A 244 5.46 4.52 24.15
C THR A 244 6.98 4.58 24.04
N VAL A 245 7.57 4.15 22.92
CA VAL A 245 9.02 4.27 22.69
C VAL A 245 9.38 5.72 22.33
N ARG A 246 9.53 6.55 23.37
CA ARG A 246 10.17 7.89 23.31
C ARG A 246 11.68 7.84 23.58
N GLY A 247 12.25 6.65 23.76
CA GLY A 247 13.64 6.44 24.15
C GLY A 247 14.44 5.76 23.05
N LEU A 248 15.47 6.47 22.55
CA LEU A 248 16.29 6.22 21.35
C LEU A 248 15.77 7.00 20.14
N LEU A 249 16.10 8.29 20.14
CA LEU A 249 15.94 9.19 19.00
C LEU A 249 16.76 8.66 17.81
N LEU A 250 16.16 7.78 17.01
CA LEU A 250 16.45 7.70 15.58
C LEU A 250 16.07 9.07 15.00
N ALA A 251 17.08 9.90 14.75
CA ALA A 251 16.90 11.23 14.22
C ALA A 251 16.01 11.18 12.97
N ARG A 252 14.96 12.02 13.00
CA ARG A 252 14.07 12.43 11.90
C ARG A 252 14.56 11.98 10.52
N CYS A 253 13.90 10.96 9.95
CA CYS A 253 13.86 10.76 8.50
C CYS A 253 12.55 11.30 7.90
N GLY A 254 11.89 12.22 8.60
CA GLY A 254 10.85 13.08 8.05
C GLY A 254 11.47 14.42 7.68
N SER A 255 11.90 14.60 6.43
CA SER A 255 12.25 15.93 5.93
C SER A 255 10.96 16.74 5.79
N THR A 256 10.61 17.43 6.87
CA THR A 256 9.71 18.58 6.83
C THR A 256 10.33 19.64 5.92
N LEU A 257 9.51 20.08 4.97
CA LEU A 257 9.78 21.06 3.93
C LEU A 257 10.53 22.29 4.49
N SER A 258 11.80 22.39 4.12
CA SER A 258 12.57 23.63 4.16
C SER A 258 13.00 23.94 2.73
N SER A 259 12.47 25.05 2.21
CA SER A 259 12.84 25.62 0.92
C SER A 259 14.33 25.93 0.87
N ARG A 260 14.99 25.45 -0.20
CA ARG A 260 16.43 25.53 -0.56
C ARG A 260 17.30 24.39 -0.04
N LEU A 261 17.02 23.17 -0.51
CA LEU A 261 18.00 22.07 -0.46
C LEU A 261 18.99 22.21 -1.62
N GLN A 262 20.26 21.90 -1.35
CA GLN A 262 21.29 21.80 -2.39
C GLN A 262 20.89 20.70 -3.40
N PRO A 263 21.22 20.81 -4.70
CA PRO A 263 20.81 19.83 -5.71
C PRO A 263 21.22 18.37 -5.40
N HIS A 264 22.32 18.20 -4.64
CA HIS A 264 22.83 16.89 -4.22
C HIS A 264 21.96 16.23 -3.14
N GLU A 265 21.43 17.00 -2.18
CA GLU A 265 20.55 16.49 -1.12
C GLU A 265 19.18 16.12 -1.68
N ALA A 266 18.64 16.92 -2.62
CA ALA A 266 17.40 16.60 -3.31
C ALA A 266 17.50 15.29 -4.13
N ARG A 267 18.65 15.03 -4.77
CA ARG A 267 18.89 13.75 -5.46
C ARG A 267 18.99 12.57 -4.49
N ALA A 268 19.66 12.75 -3.35
CA ALA A 268 19.72 11.72 -2.31
C ALA A 268 18.34 11.41 -1.73
N GLU A 269 17.49 12.42 -1.50
CA GLU A 269 16.10 12.24 -1.08
C GLU A 269 15.23 11.53 -2.14
N ILE A 270 15.45 11.82 -3.43
CA ILE A 270 14.72 11.15 -4.52
C ILE A 270 15.19 9.69 -4.67
N ALA A 271 16.50 9.43 -4.57
CA ALA A 271 17.04 8.08 -4.51
C ALA A 271 16.51 7.30 -3.29
N ALA A 272 16.27 8.00 -2.16
CA ALA A 272 15.66 7.44 -0.95
C ALA A 272 14.24 6.89 -1.16
N LEU A 273 13.54 7.28 -2.24
CA LEU A 273 12.24 6.72 -2.58
C LEU A 273 12.35 5.29 -3.15
N GLY A 274 13.55 4.87 -3.57
CA GLY A 274 13.84 3.52 -4.08
C GLY A 274 12.98 3.13 -5.29
N ILE A 275 12.71 4.11 -6.14
CA ILE A 275 11.90 4.01 -7.36
C ILE A 275 12.68 3.48 -8.57
N LYS A 276 13.98 3.27 -8.42
CA LYS A 276 14.88 2.86 -9.50
C LYS A 276 14.60 1.43 -9.97
N PRO A 277 14.20 1.21 -11.23
CA PRO A 277 14.06 -0.12 -11.82
C PRO A 277 15.40 -0.87 -11.85
N ARG A 278 15.35 -2.20 -11.85
CA ARG A 278 16.53 -3.07 -11.85
C ARG A 278 16.50 -4.05 -13.00
N LEU A 279 17.67 -4.40 -13.51
CA LEU A 279 17.80 -5.44 -14.52
C LEU A 279 18.11 -6.77 -13.86
N VAL A 280 17.39 -7.81 -14.28
CA VAL A 280 17.59 -9.19 -13.84
C VAL A 280 17.62 -10.08 -15.07
N LEU A 281 18.59 -10.97 -15.15
CA LEU A 281 18.66 -11.97 -16.22
C LEU A 281 18.18 -13.31 -15.70
N ARG A 282 17.36 -14.00 -16.50
CA ARG A 282 16.84 -15.33 -16.18
C ARG A 282 17.27 -16.34 -17.24
N PRO A 283 17.73 -17.54 -16.87
CA PRO A 283 18.04 -18.56 -17.85
C PRO A 283 16.75 -19.11 -18.47
N SER A 284 16.68 -19.13 -19.80
CA SER A 284 15.53 -19.68 -20.55
C SER A 284 15.61 -21.20 -20.68
N ASN A 285 16.81 -21.78 -20.53
CA ASN A 285 17.06 -23.21 -20.65
C ASN A 285 17.89 -23.72 -19.47
N ARG A 286 17.68 -24.98 -19.07
CA ARG A 286 18.41 -25.65 -17.96
C ARG A 286 19.92 -25.75 -18.20
N ALA A 287 20.37 -25.61 -19.44
CA ALA A 287 21.78 -25.61 -19.82
C ALA A 287 22.47 -24.23 -19.64
N ASN A 288 21.76 -23.19 -19.17
CA ASN A 288 22.27 -21.82 -18.98
C ASN A 288 22.94 -21.18 -20.21
N SER A 289 22.64 -21.69 -21.41
CA SER A 289 23.18 -21.22 -22.69
C SER A 289 22.41 -20.02 -23.26
N SER A 290 21.16 -19.83 -22.83
CA SER A 290 20.27 -18.77 -23.28
C SER A 290 19.66 -18.03 -22.09
N TRP A 291 19.67 -16.69 -22.14
CA TRP A 291 19.17 -15.83 -21.08
C TRP A 291 18.15 -14.82 -21.61
N ASP A 292 17.14 -14.54 -20.80
CA ASP A 292 16.13 -13.51 -21.02
C ASP A 292 16.38 -12.32 -20.10
N ALA A 293 16.27 -11.10 -20.64
CA ALA A 293 16.40 -9.88 -19.86
C ALA A 293 15.04 -9.44 -19.31
N PHE A 294 14.97 -9.18 -18.01
CA PHE A 294 13.80 -8.65 -17.33
C PHE A 294 14.12 -7.33 -16.63
N LEU A 295 13.17 -6.40 -16.69
CA LEU A 295 13.15 -5.21 -15.86
C LEU A 295 12.25 -5.45 -14.65
N ASP A 296 12.82 -5.41 -13.45
CA ASP A 296 12.10 -5.42 -12.17
C ASP A 296 11.79 -3.99 -11.75
N ILE A 297 10.51 -3.64 -11.79
CA ILE A 297 9.98 -2.33 -11.45
C ILE A 297 9.56 -2.36 -9.99
N PRO A 298 10.12 -1.49 -9.13
CA PRO A 298 9.75 -1.46 -7.72
C PRO A 298 8.32 -0.96 -7.53
N ASP A 299 7.76 -1.26 -6.34
CA ASP A 299 6.47 -0.72 -5.94
C ASP A 299 6.53 0.80 -5.78
N LEU A 300 5.76 1.51 -6.62
CA LEU A 300 5.69 2.96 -6.65
C LEU A 300 4.67 3.54 -5.65
N SER A 301 4.01 2.71 -4.84
CA SER A 301 3.03 3.18 -3.85
C SER A 301 3.60 4.22 -2.86
N GLN A 302 4.90 4.19 -2.62
CA GLN A 302 5.59 5.16 -1.74
C GLN A 302 5.58 6.59 -2.32
N LEU A 303 5.50 6.73 -3.65
CA LEU A 303 5.36 8.05 -4.28
C LEU A 303 4.03 8.72 -3.92
N LEU A 304 2.99 7.93 -3.62
CA LEU A 304 1.67 8.47 -3.24
C LEU A 304 1.69 9.18 -1.88
N ILE A 305 2.56 8.75 -0.96
CA ILE A 305 2.71 9.43 0.33
C ILE A 305 3.38 10.78 0.12
N ARG A 306 4.50 10.80 -0.62
CA ARG A 306 5.32 12.01 -0.75
C ARG A 306 4.76 13.01 -1.76
N PHE A 307 4.09 12.53 -2.80
CA PHE A 307 3.54 13.34 -3.88
C PHE A 307 2.05 13.01 -4.12
N PRO A 308 1.13 13.52 -3.26
CA PRO A 308 -0.30 13.24 -3.39
C PRO A 308 -0.88 13.63 -4.75
N LYS A 309 -0.35 14.68 -5.40
CA LYS A 309 -0.77 15.14 -6.73
C LYS A 309 -0.55 14.12 -7.85
N VAL A 310 0.38 13.18 -7.65
CA VAL A 310 0.72 12.15 -8.62
C VAL A 310 -0.25 10.95 -8.54
N ARG A 311 -1.14 10.92 -7.54
CA ARG A 311 -2.10 9.84 -7.30
C ARG A 311 -2.96 9.52 -8.52
N ASP A 312 -3.57 10.53 -9.14
CA ASP A 312 -4.48 10.31 -10.26
C ASP A 312 -3.76 9.76 -11.48
N VAL A 313 -2.49 10.15 -11.67
CA VAL A 313 -1.66 9.62 -12.75
C VAL A 313 -1.33 8.15 -12.48
N LEU A 314 -0.72 7.83 -11.35
CA LEU A 314 -0.30 6.44 -11.07
C LEU A 314 -1.47 5.45 -10.98
N THR A 315 -2.64 5.89 -10.50
CA THR A 315 -3.81 5.03 -10.36
C THR A 315 -4.59 4.85 -11.66
N GLN A 316 -4.68 5.89 -12.52
CA GLN A 316 -5.56 5.88 -13.69
C GLN A 316 -4.83 5.73 -15.04
N SER A 317 -3.51 5.85 -15.09
CA SER A 317 -2.74 5.73 -16.34
C SER A 317 -2.10 4.35 -16.51
N ARG A 318 -1.99 3.88 -17.76
CA ARG A 318 -1.19 2.70 -18.08
C ARG A 318 0.29 3.11 -18.11
N CYS A 319 1.16 2.15 -17.83
CA CYS A 319 2.62 2.35 -17.84
C CYS A 319 3.26 1.53 -18.95
N THR A 320 3.92 2.19 -19.89
CA THR A 320 4.71 1.55 -20.94
C THR A 320 6.17 1.45 -20.49
N VAL A 321 6.78 0.29 -20.70
CA VAL A 321 8.18 0.03 -20.36
C VAL A 321 9.03 0.10 -21.62
N ALA A 322 10.05 0.95 -21.60
CA ALA A 322 10.98 1.08 -22.72
C ALA A 322 11.71 -0.25 -22.98
N GLY A 323 11.85 -0.62 -24.25
CA GLY A 323 12.49 -1.88 -24.66
C GLY A 323 11.65 -3.14 -24.49
N SER A 324 10.44 -3.05 -23.91
CA SER A 324 9.51 -4.19 -23.87
C SER A 324 8.72 -4.30 -25.19
N ALA A 325 8.56 -5.52 -25.70
CA ALA A 325 7.66 -5.82 -26.84
C ALA A 325 6.23 -6.17 -26.38
N GLY A 326 5.97 -6.13 -25.06
CA GLY A 326 4.71 -6.51 -24.46
C GLY A 326 3.65 -5.40 -24.47
N ARG A 327 2.44 -5.74 -24.01
CA ARG A 327 1.39 -4.76 -23.75
C ARG A 327 1.81 -3.81 -22.60
N PRO A 328 1.38 -2.54 -22.62
CA PRO A 328 1.54 -1.64 -21.48
C PRO A 328 1.01 -2.27 -20.19
N LEU A 329 1.65 -1.97 -19.07
CA LEU A 329 1.17 -2.33 -17.74
C LEU A 329 -0.19 -1.67 -17.49
N ALA A 330 -1.11 -2.45 -16.93
CA ALA A 330 -2.45 -2.00 -16.59
C ALA A 330 -2.44 -0.82 -15.60
N ARG A 331 -3.56 -0.10 -15.56
CA ARG A 331 -3.73 1.06 -14.66
C ARG A 331 -3.53 0.68 -13.21
N GLY A 332 -2.70 1.42 -12.49
CA GLY A 332 -2.40 1.15 -11.08
C GLY A 332 -1.47 -0.03 -10.83
N GLN A 333 -1.06 -0.81 -11.85
CA GLN A 333 -0.26 -2.03 -11.66
C GLN A 333 1.07 -1.76 -10.94
N CYS A 334 1.70 -0.61 -11.19
CA CYS A 334 2.95 -0.21 -10.52
C CYS A 334 2.79 0.07 -9.02
N LEU A 335 1.56 0.12 -8.50
CA LEU A 335 1.23 0.25 -7.07
C LEU A 335 1.03 -1.11 -6.40
N TYR A 336 0.97 -2.20 -7.16
CA TYR A 336 0.67 -3.55 -6.68
C TYR A 336 1.92 -4.44 -6.63
N GLY A 337 2.93 -4.01 -5.87
CA GLY A 337 4.16 -4.78 -5.66
C GLY A 337 5.12 -4.69 -6.85
N SER A 338 6.25 -5.40 -6.76
CA SER A 338 7.26 -5.38 -7.82
C SER A 338 6.78 -6.10 -9.08
N GLN A 339 7.02 -5.49 -10.24
CA GLN A 339 6.58 -6.01 -11.54
C GLN A 339 7.79 -6.37 -12.39
N ARG A 340 7.85 -7.62 -12.88
CA ARG A 340 8.88 -8.05 -13.82
C ARG A 340 8.37 -8.01 -15.25
N VAL A 341 9.05 -7.27 -16.11
CA VAL A 341 8.69 -7.08 -17.51
C VAL A 341 9.83 -7.56 -18.40
N ASN A 342 9.53 -8.44 -19.36
CA ASN A 342 10.54 -8.92 -20.31
C ASN A 342 10.94 -7.80 -21.29
N LEU A 343 12.23 -7.65 -21.52
CA LEU A 343 12.81 -6.69 -22.46
C LEU A 343 13.20 -7.43 -23.75
N ALA A 344 12.62 -7.01 -24.86
CA ALA A 344 12.99 -7.49 -26.20
C ALA A 344 14.16 -6.70 -26.79
N ARG A 345 14.30 -5.42 -26.41
CA ARG A 345 15.38 -4.52 -26.81
C ARG A 345 16.02 -3.89 -25.59
N TRP A 346 17.33 -3.74 -25.59
CA TRP A 346 18.06 -3.00 -24.58
C TRP A 346 17.71 -1.50 -24.67
N PRO A 347 17.25 -0.84 -23.59
CA PRO A 347 16.93 0.59 -23.59
C PRO A 347 18.15 1.47 -23.89
N GLN A 348 17.93 2.64 -24.52
CA GLN A 348 18.99 3.61 -24.76
C GLN A 348 19.36 4.40 -23.49
N GLN A 349 20.56 5.01 -23.44
CA GLN A 349 21.08 5.67 -22.25
C GLN A 349 20.19 6.82 -21.74
N ASP A 350 19.60 7.60 -22.64
CA ASP A 350 18.73 8.75 -22.31
C ASP A 350 17.23 8.40 -22.36
N GLU A 351 16.88 7.13 -22.58
CA GLU A 351 15.49 6.68 -22.69
C GLU A 351 14.92 6.40 -21.29
N VAL A 352 13.89 7.15 -20.90
CA VAL A 352 13.18 6.93 -19.63
C VAL A 352 12.47 5.58 -19.66
N LEU A 353 12.81 4.70 -18.71
CA LEU A 353 12.36 3.31 -18.67
C LEU A 353 10.84 3.17 -18.47
N LEU A 354 10.23 4.10 -17.73
CA LEU A 354 8.80 4.08 -17.39
C LEU A 354 8.10 5.30 -17.99
N ARG A 355 7.07 5.06 -18.81
CA ARG A 355 6.27 6.12 -19.42
C ARG A 355 4.79 5.93 -19.12
N PHE A 356 4.18 6.92 -18.49
CA PHE A 356 2.75 6.92 -18.18
C PHE A 356 1.95 7.66 -19.26
N ASP A 357 0.72 7.21 -19.54
CA ASP A 357 -0.15 7.83 -20.55
C ASP A 357 -0.50 9.28 -20.20
N ARG A 358 -0.77 9.53 -18.91
CA ARG A 358 -1.02 10.88 -18.38
C ARG A 358 0.31 11.48 -17.95
N ARG A 359 0.53 12.73 -18.35
CA ARG A 359 1.75 13.47 -18.03
C ARG A 359 1.52 14.33 -16.79
N ASP A 360 2.45 14.22 -15.86
CA ASP A 360 2.62 15.16 -14.76
C ASP A 360 4.07 15.62 -14.73
N VAL A 361 4.28 16.92 -14.59
CA VAL A 361 5.61 17.54 -14.70
C VAL A 361 6.53 17.08 -13.57
N GLN A 362 5.99 16.88 -12.36
CA GLN A 362 6.77 16.44 -11.21
C GLN A 362 7.18 14.98 -11.33
N LEU A 363 6.23 14.11 -11.72
CA LEU A 363 6.52 12.71 -11.97
C LEU A 363 7.53 12.53 -13.10
N GLU A 364 7.38 13.26 -14.21
CA GLU A 364 8.27 13.12 -15.36
C GLU A 364 9.72 13.56 -15.02
N ALA A 365 9.89 14.63 -14.25
CA ALA A 365 11.20 15.06 -13.77
C ALA A 365 11.87 14.00 -12.88
N LEU A 366 11.10 13.36 -12.01
CA LEU A 366 11.57 12.32 -11.10
C LEU A 366 11.93 11.02 -11.85
N LEU A 367 11.11 10.61 -12.82
CA LEU A 367 11.40 9.45 -13.68
C LEU A 367 12.63 9.69 -14.57
N ARG A 368 12.81 10.90 -15.11
CA ARG A 368 14.02 11.27 -15.87
C ARG A 368 15.29 11.24 -15.02
N THR A 369 15.18 11.38 -13.71
CA THR A 369 16.34 11.39 -12.81
C THR A 369 16.72 9.97 -12.38
N GLU A 370 15.75 9.13 -12.02
CA GLU A 370 16.03 7.81 -11.40
C GLU A 370 15.67 6.59 -12.27
N CYS A 371 14.80 6.74 -13.26
CA CYS A 371 14.34 5.63 -14.11
C CYS A 371 15.06 5.61 -15.46
N LEU A 372 16.38 5.76 -15.41
CA LEU A 372 17.28 5.58 -16.56
C LEU A 372 18.11 4.32 -16.37
N ILE A 373 18.46 3.67 -17.48
CA ILE A 373 19.46 2.61 -17.45
C ILE A 373 20.82 3.19 -17.04
N ARG A 374 21.63 2.40 -16.36
CA ARG A 374 22.99 2.84 -16.04
C ARG A 374 23.76 3.10 -17.34
N PRO A 375 24.50 4.23 -17.46
CA PRO A 375 25.30 4.51 -18.63
C PRO A 375 26.27 3.36 -18.90
N GLY A 376 26.21 2.86 -20.14
CA GLY A 376 27.09 1.82 -20.65
C GLY A 376 28.49 2.37 -20.99
N PRO A 377 29.40 1.53 -21.50
CA PRO A 377 29.06 0.42 -22.40
C PRO A 377 29.05 -0.98 -21.78
N ILE A 378 29.42 -1.14 -20.50
CA ILE A 378 29.61 -2.44 -19.85
C ILE A 378 28.68 -2.58 -18.65
N TRP A 379 28.00 -3.72 -18.54
CA TRP A 379 27.21 -4.13 -17.38
C TRP A 379 27.64 -5.51 -16.90
N LEU A 380 27.83 -5.68 -15.60
CA LEU A 380 28.23 -6.95 -14.99
C LEU A 380 27.04 -7.52 -14.21
N PHE A 381 26.77 -8.81 -14.36
CA PHE A 381 25.73 -9.52 -13.62
C PHE A 381 26.32 -10.74 -12.94
N ARG A 382 26.09 -10.93 -11.65
CA ARG A 382 26.52 -12.14 -10.92
C ARG A 382 25.41 -13.18 -10.96
N ILE A 383 25.76 -14.44 -11.27
CA ILE A 383 24.84 -15.57 -11.20
C ILE A 383 24.76 -16.02 -9.75
N ALA A 384 23.60 -15.84 -9.13
CA ALA A 384 23.36 -16.26 -7.75
C ALA A 384 22.97 -17.75 -7.67
N SER A 385 22.89 -18.26 -6.45
CA SER A 385 22.52 -19.67 -6.17
C SER A 385 21.09 -20.03 -6.60
N ASP A 386 20.21 -19.04 -6.76
CA ASP A 386 18.86 -19.19 -7.31
C ASP A 386 18.84 -19.38 -8.84
N GLY A 387 20.00 -19.28 -9.50
CA GLY A 387 20.17 -19.39 -10.94
C GLY A 387 19.79 -18.12 -11.71
N LEU A 388 19.38 -17.04 -11.03
CA LEU A 388 19.17 -15.72 -11.64
C LEU A 388 20.47 -14.92 -11.64
N ALA A 389 20.60 -13.98 -12.57
CA ALA A 389 21.74 -13.07 -12.60
C ALA A 389 21.33 -11.64 -12.24
N TYR A 390 22.03 -11.05 -11.26
CA TYR A 390 21.74 -9.74 -10.70
C TYR A 390 22.85 -8.74 -11.03
N GLU A 391 22.49 -7.50 -11.36
CA GLU A 391 23.45 -6.44 -11.73
C GLU A 391 24.40 -6.09 -10.57
N VAL A 392 25.71 -6.11 -10.86
CA VAL A 392 26.80 -5.68 -9.99
C VAL A 392 27.25 -4.28 -10.37
N ARG A 393 27.06 -3.32 -9.45
CA ARG A 393 27.21 -1.89 -9.77
C ARG A 393 28.66 -1.41 -9.73
N ASN A 394 29.47 -1.89 -8.83
CA ASN A 394 30.85 -1.44 -8.72
C ASN A 394 31.80 -2.06 -9.77
N LEU A 395 31.29 -2.95 -10.64
CA LEU A 395 32.09 -3.75 -11.57
C LEU A 395 33.23 -4.51 -10.84
N ARG A 396 33.00 -4.85 -9.56
CA ARG A 396 33.93 -5.65 -8.77
C ARG A 396 33.56 -7.12 -8.89
N VAL A 397 34.58 -7.95 -9.07
CA VAL A 397 34.43 -9.40 -9.14
C VAL A 397 35.06 -10.05 -7.92
N ARG A 398 34.48 -11.19 -7.53
CA ARG A 398 34.97 -12.04 -6.44
C ARG A 398 35.54 -13.36 -7.00
N PRO A 399 36.61 -13.90 -6.39
CA PRO A 399 37.11 -15.24 -6.72
C PRO A 399 36.04 -16.32 -6.50
N GLY A 400 36.10 -17.41 -7.27
CA GLY A 400 35.19 -18.57 -7.16
C GLY A 400 33.76 -18.36 -7.67
N GLU A 401 33.42 -17.14 -8.11
CA GLU A 401 32.06 -16.76 -8.50
C GLU A 401 31.88 -16.70 -10.03
N ARG A 402 30.63 -16.79 -10.49
CA ARG A 402 30.27 -16.77 -11.91
C ARG A 402 29.50 -15.51 -12.29
N TYR A 403 29.86 -14.92 -13.42
CA TYR A 403 29.32 -13.65 -13.89
C TYR A 403 28.94 -13.69 -15.37
N LEU A 404 27.99 -12.85 -15.76
CA LEU A 404 27.67 -12.49 -17.13
C LEU A 404 28.09 -11.04 -17.36
N LEU A 405 28.93 -10.83 -18.37
CA LEU A 405 29.33 -9.49 -18.79
C LEU A 405 28.56 -9.13 -20.06
N LEU A 406 27.77 -8.05 -19.97
CA LEU A 406 27.02 -7.50 -21.09
C LEU A 406 27.74 -6.27 -21.63
N ARG A 407 27.79 -6.12 -22.96
CA ARG A 407 28.37 -4.95 -23.63
C ARG A 407 27.47 -4.48 -24.77
N ALA A 408 27.35 -3.16 -24.93
CA ALA A 408 26.77 -2.56 -26.12
C ALA A 408 27.76 -2.69 -27.30
N GLY A 409 27.42 -3.51 -28.31
CA GLY A 409 28.30 -3.83 -29.45
C GLY A 409 28.80 -5.29 -29.47
N SER A 410 29.72 -5.61 -30.39
CA SER A 410 30.33 -6.95 -30.45
C SER A 410 31.36 -7.13 -29.33
N ILE A 411 31.42 -8.34 -28.78
CA ILE A 411 32.45 -8.77 -27.84
C ILE A 411 33.42 -9.65 -28.61
N ASP A 412 34.18 -9.05 -29.51
CA ASP A 412 35.25 -9.74 -30.21
C ASP A 412 36.51 -9.72 -29.32
N ASN A 413 37.20 -10.87 -29.21
CA ASN A 413 38.56 -11.02 -28.64
C ASN A 413 38.76 -11.21 -27.13
N LEU A 414 37.86 -11.89 -26.41
CA LEU A 414 38.09 -12.13 -24.97
C LEU A 414 38.41 -13.57 -24.55
N GLY A 415 38.38 -14.56 -25.45
CA GLY A 415 38.66 -15.96 -25.08
C GLY A 415 37.65 -16.56 -24.09
N VAL A 416 36.53 -15.86 -23.84
CA VAL A 416 35.43 -16.23 -22.96
C VAL A 416 34.25 -16.70 -23.83
N PRO A 417 33.53 -17.78 -23.45
CA PRO A 417 32.43 -18.29 -24.26
C PRO A 417 31.28 -17.27 -24.38
N PRO A 418 30.77 -17.02 -25.61
CA PRO A 418 29.61 -16.16 -25.82
C PRO A 418 28.34 -16.84 -25.29
N VAL A 419 27.40 -16.03 -24.82
CA VAL A 419 26.10 -16.47 -24.30
C VAL A 419 24.99 -15.83 -25.14
N SER A 420 23.99 -16.64 -25.51
CA SER A 420 22.83 -16.12 -26.25
C SER A 420 21.93 -15.33 -25.31
N LEU A 421 21.63 -14.08 -25.64
CA LEU A 421 20.67 -13.25 -24.91
C LEU A 421 19.47 -12.94 -25.82
N ALA A 422 18.25 -13.20 -25.35
CA ALA A 422 17.02 -12.88 -26.06
C ALA A 422 16.65 -11.39 -25.90
N CYS A 423 17.61 -10.50 -26.16
CA CYS A 423 17.44 -9.06 -26.08
C CYS A 423 18.35 -8.37 -27.11
N GLU A 424 17.76 -7.55 -27.98
CA GLU A 424 18.48 -6.87 -29.05
C GLU A 424 19.33 -5.70 -28.53
N GLY A 425 20.52 -5.51 -29.10
CA GLY A 425 21.38 -4.34 -28.84
C GLY A 425 22.54 -4.57 -27.87
N VAL A 426 22.65 -5.75 -27.25
CA VAL A 426 23.75 -6.12 -26.36
C VAL A 426 24.25 -7.53 -26.62
N SER A 427 25.54 -7.73 -26.44
CA SER A 427 26.19 -9.05 -26.45
C SER A 427 26.52 -9.46 -25.02
N ALA A 428 26.48 -10.76 -24.73
CA ALA A 428 26.79 -11.31 -23.40
C ALA A 428 27.90 -12.38 -23.46
N VAL A 429 28.78 -12.38 -22.45
CA VAL A 429 29.80 -13.43 -22.25
C VAL A 429 29.78 -13.94 -20.81
N SER A 430 30.06 -15.22 -20.60
CA SER A 430 30.07 -15.84 -19.26
C SER A 430 31.48 -15.95 -18.69
N ILE A 431 31.77 -15.22 -17.62
CA ILE A 431 33.05 -15.25 -16.92
C ILE A 431 32.92 -16.15 -15.68
N ALA A 432 33.73 -17.20 -15.59
CA ALA A 432 33.88 -18.00 -14.38
C ALA A 432 35.24 -17.69 -13.77
N LEU A 433 35.27 -17.08 -12.57
CA LEU A 433 36.53 -16.78 -11.91
C LEU A 433 37.03 -17.98 -11.09
N PRO A 434 38.34 -18.29 -11.13
CA PRO A 434 38.94 -19.30 -10.26
C PRO A 434 38.91 -18.84 -8.78
N GLU A 435 39.06 -19.79 -7.85
CA GLU A 435 39.15 -19.52 -6.41
C GLU A 435 40.41 -18.71 -6.04
N VAL A 436 41.49 -18.86 -6.82
CA VAL A 436 42.72 -18.08 -6.70
C VAL A 436 42.92 -17.31 -8.00
N ILE A 437 42.94 -15.98 -7.90
CA ILE A 437 43.20 -15.09 -9.03
C ILE A 437 44.71 -14.89 -9.14
N ASP A 438 45.28 -15.31 -10.27
CA ASP A 438 46.69 -15.08 -10.59
C ASP A 438 46.90 -13.70 -11.28
N ALA A 439 48.17 -13.34 -11.48
CA ALA A 439 48.53 -12.07 -12.12
C ALA A 439 48.05 -11.96 -13.58
N GLU A 440 47.83 -13.09 -14.26
CA GLU A 440 47.30 -13.12 -15.62
C GLU A 440 45.82 -12.74 -15.61
N TRP A 441 45.03 -13.34 -14.73
CA TRP A 441 43.63 -12.98 -14.50
C TRP A 441 43.46 -11.54 -14.03
N GLU A 442 44.31 -11.02 -13.15
CA GLU A 442 44.29 -9.60 -12.80
C GLU A 442 44.48 -8.70 -14.03
N SER A 443 45.40 -9.06 -14.92
CA SER A 443 45.62 -8.31 -16.16
C SER A 443 44.42 -8.39 -17.11
N GLN A 444 43.75 -9.54 -17.19
CA GLN A 444 42.55 -9.74 -17.99
C GLN A 444 41.35 -8.97 -17.43
N LEU A 445 41.14 -8.99 -16.11
CA LEU A 445 40.09 -8.22 -15.44
C LEU A 445 40.29 -6.71 -15.64
N ARG A 446 41.53 -6.22 -15.55
CA ARG A 446 41.85 -4.81 -15.85
C ARG A 446 41.55 -4.45 -17.31
N ARG A 447 41.85 -5.33 -18.28
CA ARG A 447 41.47 -5.13 -19.70
C ARG A 447 39.95 -5.08 -19.90
N LEU A 448 39.20 -5.79 -19.06
CA LEU A 448 37.74 -5.80 -19.04
C LEU A 448 37.13 -4.60 -18.29
N GLY A 449 37.95 -3.77 -17.63
CA GLY A 449 37.49 -2.66 -16.79
C GLY A 449 36.92 -3.12 -15.43
N LEU A 450 37.22 -4.35 -15.02
CA LEU A 450 36.78 -4.94 -13.76
C LEU A 450 37.88 -4.78 -12.70
N THR A 451 37.47 -4.59 -11.44
CA THR A 451 38.40 -4.46 -10.30
C THR A 451 38.17 -5.57 -9.28
N GLN A 452 39.22 -5.96 -8.57
CA GLN A 452 39.11 -6.92 -7.47
C GLN A 452 38.79 -6.17 -6.17
N SER A 453 37.82 -6.64 -5.38
CA SER A 453 37.57 -6.11 -4.03
C SER A 453 38.49 -6.80 -3.02
N LYS A 454 39.10 -6.03 -2.10
CA LYS A 454 39.66 -6.55 -0.84
C LYS A 454 38.53 -6.53 0.21
N THR A 455 38.31 -7.61 0.95
CA THR A 455 36.93 -8.08 1.17
C THR A 455 36.53 -8.11 2.66
N ILE A 456 35.87 -7.04 3.11
CA ILE A 456 34.85 -7.20 4.16
C ILE A 456 33.66 -7.86 3.46
N GLU A 457 33.28 -9.03 3.95
CA GLU A 457 32.11 -9.75 3.49
C GLU A 457 30.96 -9.48 4.44
N VAL A 458 29.84 -8.99 3.90
CA VAL A 458 28.60 -8.83 4.63
C VAL A 458 27.51 -9.60 3.90
N TRP A 459 26.70 -10.34 4.63
CA TRP A 459 25.58 -11.10 4.10
C TRP A 459 24.42 -11.13 5.10
N PRO A 460 23.17 -11.35 4.66
CA PRO A 460 22.04 -11.49 5.57
C PRO A 460 22.17 -12.77 6.39
N ALA A 461 21.94 -12.65 7.69
CA ALA A 461 21.82 -13.75 8.62
C ALA A 461 20.42 -13.72 9.27
N GLY A 462 19.92 -14.88 9.70
CA GLY A 462 18.58 -14.98 10.31
C GLY A 462 17.45 -14.97 9.29
N LEU A 463 16.47 -14.06 9.45
CA LEU A 463 15.36 -13.93 8.50
C LEU A 463 15.87 -13.42 7.16
N ALA A 464 15.71 -14.25 6.13
CA ALA A 464 16.17 -13.93 4.79
C ALA A 464 15.47 -12.66 4.28
N PRO A 465 16.23 -11.66 3.79
CA PRO A 465 15.63 -10.50 3.17
C PRO A 465 14.76 -10.90 1.98
N SER A 466 13.74 -10.09 1.71
CA SER A 466 12.92 -10.21 0.50
C SER A 466 13.79 -10.13 -0.77
N GLN A 467 14.89 -9.36 -0.72
CA GLN A 467 15.90 -9.29 -1.78
C GLN A 467 17.27 -9.02 -1.17
N TRP A 468 18.33 -9.62 -1.72
CA TRP A 468 19.71 -9.30 -1.39
C TRP A 468 20.59 -9.44 -2.63
N ASN A 469 21.46 -8.46 -2.90
CA ASN A 469 22.28 -8.46 -4.11
C ASN A 469 23.77 -8.72 -3.86
N ASP A 470 24.14 -9.17 -2.65
CA ASP A 470 25.51 -9.46 -2.21
C ASP A 470 26.52 -8.31 -2.28
N ASP A 471 26.14 -7.14 -2.77
CA ASP A 471 26.99 -5.96 -3.00
C ASP A 471 26.48 -4.76 -2.19
N GLY A 472 25.85 -5.03 -1.04
CA GLY A 472 25.37 -4.00 -0.13
C GLY A 472 24.01 -3.41 -0.49
N TYR A 473 23.09 -4.18 -1.04
CA TYR A 473 21.67 -3.83 -1.01
C TYR A 473 20.84 -5.00 -0.52
N GLY A 474 19.94 -4.71 0.41
CA GLY A 474 18.89 -5.65 0.79
C GLY A 474 17.55 -4.99 1.07
N GLU A 475 16.48 -5.77 0.90
CA GLU A 475 15.11 -5.37 1.19
C GLU A 475 14.54 -6.24 2.32
N TRP A 476 14.08 -5.60 3.40
CA TRP A 476 13.41 -6.25 4.53
C TRP A 476 12.04 -5.64 4.76
N LEU A 477 11.16 -6.37 5.43
CA LEU A 477 9.87 -5.85 5.86
C LEU A 477 10.03 -5.03 7.15
N ALA A 478 9.17 -4.03 7.33
CA ALA A 478 9.09 -3.24 8.56
C ALA A 478 8.73 -4.07 9.78
N SER A 479 8.19 -5.28 9.60
CA SER A 479 7.94 -6.26 10.66
C SER A 479 9.17 -7.08 11.06
N GLU A 480 10.27 -6.99 10.31
CA GLU A 480 11.46 -7.80 10.50
C GLU A 480 12.57 -7.02 11.22
N ARG A 481 13.47 -7.76 11.87
CA ARG A 481 14.72 -7.26 12.43
C ARG A 481 15.86 -7.79 11.57
N PRO A 482 16.47 -6.94 10.74
CA PRO A 482 17.55 -7.41 9.88
C PRO A 482 18.75 -7.83 10.71
N CYS A 483 19.33 -8.97 10.39
CA CYS A 483 20.58 -9.43 10.97
C CYS A 483 21.60 -9.65 9.84
N LEU A 484 22.83 -9.20 10.06
CA LEU A 484 23.91 -9.24 9.08
C LEU A 484 25.09 -10.02 9.66
N GLY A 485 25.56 -11.03 8.92
CA GLY A 485 26.85 -11.66 9.15
C GLY A 485 27.95 -10.82 8.52
N VAL A 486 29.07 -10.67 9.22
CA VAL A 486 30.26 -9.93 8.78
C VAL A 486 31.47 -10.84 8.95
N ARG A 487 32.30 -10.93 7.91
CA ARG A 487 33.58 -11.66 7.91
C ARG A 487 34.65 -10.82 7.26
N THR A 488 35.88 -10.91 7.77
CA THR A 488 37.05 -10.26 7.19
C THR A 488 38.06 -11.30 6.73
N ASP A 489 38.65 -11.07 5.56
CA ASP A 489 39.69 -11.91 4.97
C ASP A 489 41.12 -11.54 5.42
N HIS A 490 41.27 -10.50 6.25
CA HIS A 490 42.54 -9.98 6.76
C HIS A 490 42.44 -9.55 8.23
N CYS A 491 43.59 -9.42 8.90
CA CYS A 491 43.64 -8.98 10.30
C CYS A 491 43.21 -7.51 10.43
N VAL A 492 42.15 -7.27 11.21
CA VAL A 492 41.61 -5.95 11.55
C VAL A 492 41.63 -5.76 13.06
N SER A 493 41.80 -4.53 13.54
CA SER A 493 41.75 -4.25 15.00
C SER A 493 40.31 -4.15 15.50
N ALA A 494 39.44 -3.53 14.70
CA ALA A 494 38.02 -3.45 14.96
C ALA A 494 37.22 -3.20 13.67
N ILE A 495 35.94 -3.61 13.67
CA ILE A 495 34.95 -3.25 12.65
C ILE A 495 33.99 -2.23 13.25
N VAL A 496 33.88 -1.07 12.62
CA VAL A 496 32.98 0.00 13.03
C VAL A 496 31.75 -0.03 12.12
N VAL A 497 30.58 -0.24 12.72
CA VAL A 497 29.28 -0.26 12.04
C VAL A 497 28.52 1.01 12.40
N SER A 498 28.15 1.80 11.40
CA SER A 498 27.33 3.00 11.59
C SER A 498 26.09 2.98 10.71
N ILE A 499 24.99 3.57 11.21
CA ILE A 499 23.71 3.68 10.50
C ILE A 499 23.44 5.15 10.20
N GLY A 500 23.31 5.48 8.92
CA GLY A 500 23.06 6.82 8.39
C GLY A 500 24.25 7.78 8.52
N SER A 501 24.03 9.03 8.13
CA SER A 501 25.01 10.13 8.22
C SER A 501 24.89 10.96 9.51
N GLY A 502 24.19 10.44 10.53
CA GLY A 502 23.88 11.16 11.77
C GLY A 502 24.86 10.91 12.92
N LEU A 503 24.65 11.61 14.04
CA LEU A 503 25.38 11.50 15.31
C LEU A 503 25.12 10.18 16.08
N SER A 504 24.76 9.10 15.37
CA SER A 504 24.53 7.78 15.94
C SER A 504 25.83 7.27 16.54
N THR A 505 25.81 6.75 17.78
CA THR A 505 26.98 6.07 18.35
C THR A 505 27.29 4.84 17.49
N PRO A 506 28.47 4.77 16.86
CA PRO A 506 28.83 3.62 16.05
C PRO A 506 29.02 2.39 16.94
N LEU A 507 28.57 1.22 16.44
CA LEU A 507 28.84 -0.06 17.08
C LEU A 507 30.26 -0.49 16.68
N THR A 508 31.11 -0.76 17.67
CA THR A 508 32.47 -1.26 17.42
C THR A 508 32.52 -2.74 17.78
N LEU A 509 32.95 -3.57 16.83
CA LEU A 509 33.25 -4.98 17.04
C LEU A 509 34.76 -5.11 17.19
N ASP A 510 35.22 -5.33 18.42
CA ASP A 510 36.63 -5.53 18.75
C ASP A 510 37.04 -7.00 18.58
N ASN A 511 38.33 -7.26 18.28
CA ASN A 511 38.93 -8.60 18.19
C ASN A 511 38.28 -9.56 17.17
N VAL A 512 37.99 -9.09 15.95
CA VAL A 512 37.53 -9.97 14.87
C VAL A 512 38.73 -10.67 14.24
N GLU A 513 38.89 -11.98 14.50
CA GLU A 513 39.94 -12.78 13.85
C GLU A 513 39.63 -12.97 12.35
N PRO A 514 40.66 -13.05 11.48
CA PRO A 514 40.44 -13.35 10.06
C PRO A 514 39.71 -14.68 9.88
N GLY A 515 38.62 -14.67 9.11
CA GLY A 515 37.79 -15.85 8.87
C GLY A 515 36.66 -16.06 9.88
N ASP A 516 36.72 -15.43 11.06
CA ASP A 516 35.62 -15.47 12.02
C ASP A 516 34.41 -14.66 11.55
N VAL A 517 33.23 -15.14 11.92
CA VAL A 517 31.96 -14.53 11.55
C VAL A 517 31.37 -13.81 12.76
N ALA A 518 31.21 -12.50 12.65
CA ALA A 518 30.45 -11.69 13.60
C ALA A 518 29.02 -11.48 13.08
N PHE A 519 28.03 -11.48 13.99
CA PHE A 519 26.63 -11.21 13.64
C PHE A 519 26.18 -9.89 14.27
N VAL A 520 25.54 -9.04 13.47
CA VAL A 520 25.00 -7.74 13.89
C VAL A 520 23.49 -7.75 13.64
N GLU A 521 22.70 -7.83 14.71
CA GLU A 521 21.25 -7.64 14.65
C GLU A 521 20.91 -6.16 14.81
N LEU A 522 20.08 -5.65 13.91
CA LEU A 522 19.63 -4.27 13.91
C LEU A 522 18.26 -4.16 14.60
N PRO A 523 17.95 -3.01 15.23
CA PRO A 523 16.61 -2.77 15.74
C PRO A 523 15.59 -2.76 14.60
N GLN A 524 14.30 -2.82 14.94
CA GLN A 524 13.24 -2.68 13.94
C GLN A 524 13.29 -1.28 13.32
N LEU A 525 13.76 -1.21 12.08
CA LEU A 525 13.98 0.04 11.38
C LEU A 525 12.65 0.61 10.83
N PRO A 526 12.46 1.94 10.81
CA PRO A 526 11.31 2.58 10.15
C PRO A 526 11.27 2.27 8.64
N VAL A 527 10.08 2.33 8.05
CA VAL A 527 9.91 2.23 6.58
C VAL A 527 10.72 3.33 5.90
N GLY A 528 11.57 2.96 4.93
CA GLY A 528 12.48 3.89 4.27
C GLY A 528 13.78 3.24 3.80
N LEU A 529 14.72 4.04 3.30
CA LEU A 529 16.09 3.59 3.03
C LEU A 529 17.00 3.95 4.20
N HIS A 530 17.85 2.99 4.58
CA HIS A 530 18.85 3.12 5.63
C HIS A 530 20.20 2.71 5.04
N THR A 531 21.20 3.58 5.12
CA THR A 531 22.56 3.24 4.72
C THR A 531 23.33 2.78 5.95
N ILE A 532 23.93 1.60 5.88
CA ILE A 532 24.80 1.06 6.92
C ILE A 532 26.21 1.02 6.39
N ARG A 533 27.15 1.57 7.13
CA ARG A 533 28.54 1.62 6.73
C ARG A 533 29.36 0.70 7.61
N PHE A 534 30.13 -0.18 6.98
CA PHE A 534 31.10 -1.06 7.63
C PHE A 534 32.51 -0.56 7.29
N ALA A 535 33.20 -0.04 8.29
CA ALA A 535 34.58 0.44 8.14
C ALA A 535 35.52 -0.37 9.03
N THR A 536 36.65 -0.82 8.49
CA THR A 536 37.69 -1.53 9.25
C THR A 536 38.74 -0.57 9.78
N ARG A 537 39.18 -0.77 11.03
CA ARG A 537 40.34 -0.11 11.62
C ARG A 537 41.58 -1.02 11.54
N ARG A 538 42.73 -0.42 11.24
CA ARG A 538 44.02 -1.15 11.17
C ARG A 538 44.61 -1.32 12.58
N ILE A 539 45.38 -2.38 12.77
CA ILE A 539 46.24 -2.56 13.94
C ILE A 539 47.39 -1.54 13.85
N GLY A 540 47.49 -0.63 14.83
CA GLY A 540 48.62 0.30 14.99
C GLY A 540 48.43 1.74 14.48
N SER A 541 47.23 2.15 14.03
CA SER A 541 46.90 3.57 13.82
C SER A 541 45.53 3.92 14.42
N ASP A 542 45.44 5.07 15.11
CA ASP A 542 44.17 5.66 15.58
C ASP A 542 43.39 6.36 14.46
N ALA A 543 44.02 6.51 13.29
CA ALA A 543 43.36 7.02 12.09
C ALA A 543 42.50 5.91 11.45
N VAL A 544 41.27 6.25 11.07
CA VAL A 544 40.39 5.38 10.26
C VAL A 544 40.94 5.31 8.83
N ASP A 545 42.10 4.69 8.64
CA ASP A 545 42.60 4.34 7.32
C ASP A 545 41.74 3.18 6.79
N SER A 546 40.82 3.54 5.90
CA SER A 546 39.76 2.69 5.34
C SER A 546 40.35 1.69 4.36
N LEU A 547 40.89 0.59 4.87
CA LEU A 547 41.36 -0.56 4.07
C LEU A 547 40.19 -1.28 3.36
N GLY A 548 38.98 -1.16 3.89
CA GLY A 548 37.73 -1.54 3.27
C GLY A 548 36.59 -0.70 3.82
N ASP A 549 35.76 -0.16 2.93
CA ASP A 549 34.52 0.50 3.28
C ASP A 549 33.41 -0.17 2.47
N LEU A 550 32.41 -0.70 3.17
CA LEU A 550 31.24 -1.29 2.54
C LEU A 550 29.99 -0.55 3.02
N GLU A 551 29.32 0.09 2.09
CA GLU A 551 28.01 0.69 2.32
C GLU A 551 26.92 -0.30 1.91
N VAL A 552 26.10 -0.69 2.88
CA VAL A 552 24.90 -1.52 2.69
C VAL A 552 23.67 -0.61 2.72
N LEU A 553 23.05 -0.39 1.57
CA LEU A 553 21.78 0.29 1.41
C LEU A 553 20.63 -0.68 1.68
N MET A 554 19.95 -0.50 2.80
CA MET A 554 18.81 -1.31 3.21
C MET A 554 17.50 -0.61 2.94
N ARG A 555 16.58 -1.29 2.25
CA ARG A 555 15.20 -0.84 2.07
C ARG A 555 14.28 -1.56 3.03
N ILE A 556 13.64 -0.79 3.91
CA ILE A 556 12.57 -1.29 4.76
C ILE A 556 11.25 -0.92 4.13
N ARG A 557 10.49 -1.93 3.71
CA ARG A 557 9.16 -1.75 3.11
C ARG A 557 8.06 -2.11 4.09
N GLU A 558 6.87 -1.59 3.85
CA GLU A 558 5.69 -1.99 4.61
C GLU A 558 5.41 -3.48 4.38
N SER A 559 5.08 -4.20 5.46
CA SER A 559 4.57 -5.56 5.34
C SER A 559 3.11 -5.49 4.89
N ARG A 560 2.89 -5.89 3.64
CA ARG A 560 1.54 -6.09 3.11
C ARG A 560 0.95 -7.33 3.79
N PRO A 561 -0.22 -7.25 4.43
CA PRO A 561 -0.85 -8.45 4.96
C PRO A 561 -1.13 -9.42 3.81
N TRP A 562 -0.82 -10.68 4.06
CA TRP A 562 -1.14 -11.76 3.15
C TRP A 562 -2.67 -11.84 2.99
N SER A 563 -3.18 -11.43 1.83
CA SER A 563 -4.54 -11.78 1.40
C SER A 563 -4.43 -13.05 0.55
N GLN A 564 -5.38 -13.98 0.72
CA GLN A 564 -5.42 -15.23 -0.06
C GLN A 564 -5.49 -14.97 -1.58
N SER A 565 -5.77 -13.74 -2.02
CA SER A 565 -5.87 -13.31 -3.42
C SER A 565 -4.69 -12.50 -3.97
N ASP A 566 -3.89 -11.79 -3.14
CA ASP A 566 -2.91 -10.79 -3.61
C ASP A 566 -1.45 -11.16 -3.31
N GLY A 567 -1.10 -12.43 -3.35
CA GLY A 567 0.32 -12.82 -3.39
C GLY A 567 0.95 -12.30 -4.70
N PRO A 568 1.92 -11.36 -4.68
CA PRO A 568 2.50 -10.79 -5.91
C PRO A 568 3.33 -11.79 -6.73
N GLN A 569 3.50 -13.01 -6.22
CA GLN A 569 4.27 -14.10 -6.82
C GLN A 569 3.67 -15.46 -6.44
N GLY A 570 2.33 -15.56 -6.33
CA GLY A 570 1.70 -16.89 -6.35
C GLY A 570 2.02 -17.61 -7.67
N PRO A 571 1.88 -18.95 -7.75
CA PRO A 571 1.99 -19.65 -9.04
C PRO A 571 0.92 -19.20 -10.05
N LEU A 572 -0.02 -18.35 -9.64
CA LEU A 572 -1.08 -17.80 -10.46
C LEU A 572 -1.12 -16.28 -10.27
N LEU A 573 -1.05 -15.53 -11.37
CA LEU A 573 -1.14 -14.07 -11.40
C LEU A 573 -2.39 -13.67 -12.19
N ALA A 574 -3.44 -13.25 -11.49
CA ALA A 574 -4.62 -12.65 -12.12
C ALA A 574 -4.42 -11.14 -12.27
N ARG A 575 -4.71 -10.61 -13.46
CA ARG A 575 -4.68 -9.18 -13.78
C ARG A 575 -6.07 -8.77 -14.21
N ILE A 576 -6.61 -7.72 -13.59
CA ILE A 576 -7.94 -7.17 -13.87
C ILE A 576 -7.78 -5.69 -14.20
N GLU A 577 -8.37 -5.24 -15.32
CA GLU A 577 -8.35 -3.85 -15.72
C GLU A 577 -9.77 -3.35 -16.07
N PRO A 578 -10.31 -2.31 -15.40
CA PRO A 578 -9.70 -1.53 -14.33
C PRO A 578 -9.50 -2.36 -13.04
N PRO A 579 -8.57 -1.99 -12.13
CA PRO A 579 -8.28 -2.77 -10.91
C PRO A 579 -9.47 -2.89 -9.95
N ARG A 580 -10.47 -2.02 -10.09
CA ARG A 580 -11.79 -2.15 -9.47
C ARG A 580 -12.87 -1.97 -10.52
N PRO A 581 -13.25 -3.05 -11.23
CA PRO A 581 -14.39 -2.96 -12.11
C PRO A 581 -15.66 -2.86 -11.26
N THR A 582 -16.59 -2.00 -11.66
CA THR A 582 -17.97 -2.09 -11.14
C THR A 582 -18.63 -3.37 -11.65
N LEU A 583 -19.72 -3.78 -11.01
CA LEU A 583 -20.48 -4.97 -11.43
C LEU A 583 -20.94 -4.84 -12.89
N GLU A 584 -21.38 -3.65 -13.30
CA GLU A 584 -21.82 -3.33 -14.65
C GLU A 584 -20.65 -3.36 -15.62
N GLN A 585 -19.48 -2.84 -15.22
CA GLN A 585 -18.28 -2.88 -16.07
C GLN A 585 -17.83 -4.31 -16.35
N LEU A 586 -17.90 -5.20 -15.34
CA LEU A 586 -17.63 -6.62 -15.53
C LEU A 586 -18.65 -7.26 -16.48
N TRP A 587 -19.94 -6.98 -16.28
CA TRP A 587 -21.03 -7.60 -17.07
C TRP A 587 -21.09 -7.11 -18.52
N GLU A 588 -20.76 -5.85 -18.75
CA GLU A 588 -20.77 -5.19 -20.07
C GLU A 588 -19.45 -5.34 -20.85
N ARG A 589 -18.49 -6.13 -20.34
CA ARG A 589 -17.18 -6.37 -20.98
C ARG A 589 -16.30 -5.11 -21.05
N ARG A 590 -16.46 -4.23 -20.07
CA ARG A 590 -15.57 -3.07 -19.85
C ARG A 590 -14.44 -3.39 -18.86
N ALA A 591 -14.42 -4.60 -18.30
CA ALA A 591 -13.34 -5.12 -17.49
C ALA A 591 -12.57 -6.23 -18.23
N GLU A 592 -11.27 -6.06 -18.40
CA GLU A 592 -10.35 -7.06 -18.97
C GLU A 592 -9.77 -7.92 -17.84
N ILE A 593 -9.89 -9.25 -17.95
CA ILE A 593 -9.30 -10.19 -16.98
C ILE A 593 -8.34 -11.13 -17.70
N SER A 594 -7.10 -11.21 -17.23
CA SER A 594 -6.12 -12.18 -17.72
C SER A 594 -5.46 -12.91 -16.56
N VAL A 595 -5.13 -14.19 -16.76
CA VAL A 595 -4.55 -15.03 -15.72
C VAL A 595 -3.30 -15.70 -16.27
N GLN A 596 -2.16 -15.40 -15.66
CA GLN A 596 -0.89 -16.05 -15.95
C GLN A 596 -0.61 -17.13 -14.90
N GLY A 597 0.01 -18.22 -15.35
CA GLY A 597 0.46 -19.31 -14.50
C GLY A 597 1.23 -20.34 -15.33
N PRO A 598 1.64 -21.47 -14.74
CA PRO A 598 2.36 -22.51 -15.46
C PRO A 598 1.56 -23.00 -16.66
N LEU A 599 2.27 -23.22 -17.77
CA LEU A 599 1.69 -23.76 -18.99
C LEU A 599 0.94 -25.07 -18.71
N ASP A 600 -0.20 -25.24 -19.36
CA ASP A 600 -1.04 -26.45 -19.34
C ASP A 600 -1.67 -26.82 -17.98
N ARG A 601 -1.65 -25.90 -17.01
CA ARG A 601 -2.41 -26.04 -15.76
C ARG A 601 -3.86 -25.59 -15.94
N GLN A 602 -4.78 -26.28 -15.28
CA GLN A 602 -6.21 -26.01 -15.32
C GLN A 602 -6.60 -24.97 -14.26
N LEU A 603 -7.14 -23.84 -14.71
CA LEU A 603 -7.77 -22.81 -13.91
C LEU A 603 -9.25 -23.15 -13.73
N ARG A 604 -9.72 -23.25 -12.48
CA ARG A 604 -11.16 -23.25 -12.15
C ARG A 604 -11.53 -21.88 -11.58
N CYS A 605 -12.65 -21.33 -12.02
CA CYS A 605 -13.16 -20.08 -11.48
C CYS A 605 -14.60 -20.25 -11.00
N THR A 606 -14.93 -19.66 -9.86
CA THR A 606 -16.31 -19.57 -9.34
C THR A 606 -16.71 -18.11 -9.24
N VAL A 607 -17.85 -17.78 -9.84
CA VAL A 607 -18.44 -16.44 -9.76
C VAL A 607 -19.52 -16.45 -8.70
N VAL A 608 -19.46 -15.54 -7.74
CA VAL A 608 -20.45 -15.39 -6.67
C VAL A 608 -21.09 -14.01 -6.78
N LEU A 609 -22.39 -13.96 -7.02
CA LEU A 609 -23.19 -12.73 -6.99
C LEU A 609 -23.83 -12.58 -5.62
N ILE A 610 -23.64 -11.42 -5.00
CA ILE A 610 -24.08 -11.12 -3.63
C ILE A 610 -25.11 -10.00 -3.68
N LYS A 611 -26.25 -10.20 -3.02
CA LYS A 611 -27.32 -9.21 -2.90
C LYS A 611 -27.15 -8.35 -1.63
N SER A 612 -27.33 -7.03 -1.77
CA SER A 612 -27.18 -6.10 -0.65
C SER A 612 -28.15 -6.43 0.49
N GLY A 613 -27.61 -6.52 1.71
CA GLY A 613 -28.40 -6.70 2.94
C GLY A 613 -28.90 -8.13 3.23
N THR A 614 -28.52 -9.15 2.44
CA THR A 614 -28.88 -10.55 2.69
C THR A 614 -27.69 -11.50 2.49
N GLU A 615 -27.57 -12.58 3.26
CA GLU A 615 -26.60 -13.68 3.03
C GLU A 615 -26.95 -14.53 1.79
N ASN A 616 -27.88 -14.08 0.94
CA ASN A 616 -28.23 -14.79 -0.28
C ASN A 616 -27.13 -14.59 -1.33
N GLU A 617 -26.22 -15.56 -1.37
CA GLU A 617 -25.16 -15.68 -2.36
C GLU A 617 -25.59 -16.64 -3.47
N LYS A 618 -25.46 -16.22 -4.72
CA LYS A 618 -25.64 -17.13 -5.87
C LYS A 618 -24.29 -17.38 -6.53
N ALA A 619 -23.78 -18.58 -6.32
CA ALA A 619 -22.49 -19.02 -6.84
C ALA A 619 -22.66 -19.89 -8.09
N LYS A 620 -21.79 -19.70 -9.07
CA LYS A 620 -21.66 -20.55 -10.25
C LYS A 620 -20.20 -20.84 -10.54
N THR A 621 -19.85 -22.12 -10.55
CA THR A 621 -18.52 -22.58 -11.00
C THR A 621 -18.52 -22.68 -12.52
N LEU A 622 -17.55 -22.01 -13.15
CA LEU A 622 -17.33 -22.04 -14.58
C LEU A 622 -16.48 -23.25 -14.99
N PRO A 623 -16.57 -23.72 -16.25
CA PRO A 623 -15.68 -24.75 -16.77
C PRO A 623 -14.20 -24.38 -16.64
N SER A 624 -13.33 -25.39 -16.59
CA SER A 624 -11.88 -25.17 -16.45
C SER A 624 -11.26 -24.58 -17.72
N LEU A 625 -10.32 -23.66 -17.55
CA LEU A 625 -9.51 -23.08 -18.63
C LEU A 625 -8.05 -23.53 -18.51
N SER A 626 -7.37 -23.75 -19.64
CA SER A 626 -5.93 -23.95 -19.64
C SER A 626 -5.18 -22.62 -19.52
N LEU A 627 -4.18 -22.56 -18.65
CA LEU A 627 -3.30 -21.41 -18.51
C LEU A 627 -2.22 -21.38 -19.62
N PRO A 628 -1.78 -20.18 -20.06
CA PRO A 628 -2.24 -18.84 -19.66
C PRO A 628 -3.56 -18.42 -20.34
N VAL A 629 -4.36 -17.63 -19.63
CA VAL A 629 -5.63 -17.09 -20.13
C VAL A 629 -5.47 -15.60 -20.43
N ASP A 630 -5.69 -15.22 -21.69
CA ASP A 630 -5.71 -13.82 -22.10
C ASP A 630 -7.13 -13.20 -21.95
N ALA A 631 -7.21 -11.87 -22.01
CA ALA A 631 -8.49 -11.15 -21.86
C ALA A 631 -9.54 -11.58 -22.89
N SER A 632 -9.13 -11.88 -24.13
CA SER A 632 -10.07 -12.28 -25.18
C SER A 632 -10.64 -13.69 -24.96
N THR A 633 -9.86 -14.60 -24.41
CA THR A 633 -10.31 -15.96 -24.06
C THR A 633 -11.18 -15.93 -22.82
N TRP A 634 -10.82 -15.13 -21.82
CA TRP A 634 -11.66 -14.92 -20.65
C TRP A 634 -13.02 -14.35 -21.02
N ASP A 635 -13.07 -13.29 -21.84
CA ASP A 635 -14.31 -12.65 -22.29
C ASP A 635 -15.27 -13.65 -22.95
N ARG A 636 -14.74 -14.47 -23.87
CA ARG A 636 -15.53 -15.50 -24.57
C ARG A 636 -16.06 -16.55 -23.61
N HIS A 637 -15.25 -16.95 -22.63
CA HIS A 637 -15.62 -17.94 -21.62
C HIS A 637 -16.69 -17.40 -20.66
N PHE A 638 -16.51 -16.17 -20.16
CA PHE A 638 -17.46 -15.50 -19.28
C PHE A 638 -18.82 -15.32 -19.95
N ASN A 639 -18.86 -14.87 -21.20
CA ASN A 639 -20.12 -14.66 -21.92
C ASN A 639 -20.91 -15.97 -22.10
N ARG A 640 -20.23 -17.01 -22.61
CA ARG A 640 -20.84 -18.30 -22.92
C ARG A 640 -21.42 -19.00 -21.69
N HIS A 641 -20.73 -18.90 -20.55
CA HIS A 641 -21.05 -19.70 -19.37
C HIS A 641 -21.72 -18.91 -18.25
N LEU A 642 -21.65 -17.58 -18.24
CA LEU A 642 -22.29 -16.76 -17.22
C LEU A 642 -23.45 -15.93 -17.77
N ARG A 643 -23.24 -15.17 -18.85
CA ARG A 643 -24.24 -14.19 -19.35
C ARG A 643 -25.39 -14.84 -20.10
N ASP A 644 -25.10 -15.90 -20.86
CA ASP A 644 -26.12 -16.66 -21.59
C ASP A 644 -27.00 -17.52 -20.65
N ASP A 645 -26.64 -17.62 -19.36
CA ASP A 645 -27.44 -18.30 -18.35
C ASP A 645 -28.51 -17.38 -17.76
N ARG A 646 -29.78 -17.68 -18.06
CA ARG A 646 -30.95 -16.96 -17.55
C ARG A 646 -30.99 -16.86 -16.01
N THR A 647 -30.49 -17.87 -15.31
CA THR A 647 -30.52 -17.90 -13.84
C THR A 647 -29.50 -16.96 -13.20
N MET A 648 -28.40 -16.70 -13.90
CA MET A 648 -27.37 -15.75 -13.48
C MET A 648 -27.70 -14.33 -13.95
N ALA A 649 -28.31 -14.17 -15.13
CA ALA A 649 -28.82 -12.87 -15.57
C ALA A 649 -29.87 -12.30 -14.61
N ALA A 650 -30.84 -13.12 -14.17
CA ALA A 650 -31.81 -12.70 -13.15
C ALA A 650 -31.18 -12.42 -11.78
N ALA A 651 -30.06 -13.10 -11.46
CA ALA A 651 -29.33 -12.85 -10.22
C ALA A 651 -28.55 -11.53 -10.29
N TYR A 652 -27.95 -11.23 -11.44
CA TYR A 652 -27.25 -9.97 -11.72
C TYR A 652 -28.17 -8.76 -11.50
N ASP A 653 -29.41 -8.80 -11.99
CA ASP A 653 -30.38 -7.70 -11.83
C ASP A 653 -30.69 -7.35 -10.35
N THR A 654 -30.40 -8.26 -9.42
CA THR A 654 -30.63 -8.07 -7.98
C THR A 654 -29.34 -8.04 -7.15
N ALA A 655 -28.18 -8.18 -7.79
CA ALA A 655 -26.89 -8.24 -7.12
C ALA A 655 -26.30 -6.84 -6.91
N SER A 656 -25.61 -6.65 -5.79
CA SER A 656 -24.88 -5.41 -5.48
C SER A 656 -23.37 -5.56 -5.64
N SER A 657 -22.85 -6.80 -5.58
CA SER A 657 -21.43 -7.07 -5.76
C SER A 657 -21.19 -8.46 -6.36
N CYS A 658 -20.00 -8.64 -6.94
CA CYS A 658 -19.54 -9.89 -7.51
C CYS A 658 -18.15 -10.24 -6.97
N GLU A 659 -17.98 -11.50 -6.56
CA GLU A 659 -16.69 -12.07 -6.21
C GLU A 659 -16.29 -13.12 -7.25
N LEU A 660 -15.02 -13.09 -7.68
CA LEU A 660 -14.39 -14.12 -8.51
C LEU A 660 -13.42 -14.91 -7.62
N ARG A 661 -13.68 -16.21 -7.47
CA ARG A 661 -12.91 -17.14 -6.63
C ARG A 661 -12.19 -18.18 -7.49
#